data_AF-A0A523D4W4-F1
#
_entry.id   AF-A0A523D4W4-F1
#
_cell.length_a   1.000
_cell.length_b   1.000
_cell.length_c   1.000
_cell.angle_alpha   90.00
_cell.angle_beta   90.00
_cell.angle_gamma   90.00
#
_symmetry.space_group_name_H-M   'P 1'
#
loop_
_entity.id
_entity.type
_entity.pdbx_description
1 polymer ?
#
loop_
_entity_poly.entity_id
_entity_poly.type
_entity_poly.pdbx_seq_one_letter_code
_entity_poly.pdbx_strand_id
1 'polypeptide(L)'
;MAATFRIIVRLGLTGLISHSVIAAQSVENLLLDQPTLTLLQEELSGQQAKEHVVALSGYHRIQGSPGYADAARYILQQLHSFGFRAWIESFPAEGRISYQTWQSPPGYRIESAELRMIQPENELIVSYPETAMSIMTYSSPGHVRGELVSVGEGTSDEDYQGVTVRGKLVLATGDNRTVHRLAVLKYGAAAVLRYRDDELAAERPDMLWYAAWELGSDELDRFTPGFNLTGRQGNRLKDLLVGGRRVVLDATIEGRGIEFGSLDVVVAVITGTETPEQELVYTAHLDHPKESANDNASGSAAILDIARTFQTLINEGKLQPPKRTLRFLWVPGLFGTMAYIDAHPEIQGPELGGNLLANLNLDVVGTDLELLHSRMIVTWTPQSISSALTDVVAHMARYVDSIEKTPPTGHSNFNYRIIPFHGGSDHLIFNDGMIRIPSVMLGHWPDYTHLTSEDTAEKVDPVELERVELIAAAAFWYLANLSEEQSLRLANLVAAKAQERLAQDSQRASSWLLEAPVDRLEEMYNEGRRVVTFALEREQQALNSILYFSPLGPSRRFVQTWNQALDNQSQVIIRTLQALVRQRGGNLSFSQVRTFEEREAAAWIPSRLTRGPLGYDLPQARLSETERSWYETAEAQSLDTYLLVNFIDGRRTILEIRNALVGATHPVSVTAVHRFVQDLAKAKLIELRRAN
;
A
#
# COMPACT_ATOMS: atom_id res chain seq x y z
N MET A 1 -42.42 14.87 -69.13
CA MET A 1 -41.59 13.75 -68.64
C MET A 1 -40.13 14.14 -68.78
N ALA A 2 -39.37 14.05 -67.68
CA ALA A 2 -37.91 14.29 -67.50
C ALA A 2 -37.39 15.72 -67.85
N ALA A 3 -37.29 16.68 -66.92
CA ALA A 3 -36.24 16.87 -65.89
C ALA A 3 -34.82 16.81 -66.50
N THR A 4 -34.03 17.89 -66.55
CA THR A 4 -33.28 18.37 -65.37
C THR A 4 -32.89 19.86 -65.49
N PHE A 5 -33.06 20.56 -64.38
CA PHE A 5 -32.76 21.97 -64.11
C PHE A 5 -31.28 22.14 -63.74
N ARG A 6 -30.60 23.17 -64.26
CA ARG A 6 -29.35 23.71 -63.68
C ARG A 6 -29.55 25.20 -63.42
N ILE A 7 -29.75 25.56 -62.16
CA ILE A 7 -29.57 26.94 -61.68
C ILE A 7 -28.67 26.91 -60.44
N ILE A 8 -27.70 27.81 -60.52
CA ILE A 8 -26.62 28.12 -59.59
C ILE A 8 -27.20 28.68 -58.28
N VAL A 9 -26.72 28.17 -57.14
CA VAL A 9 -26.81 28.87 -55.85
C VAL A 9 -25.41 28.91 -55.23
N ARG A 10 -24.92 30.14 -55.02
CA ARG A 10 -23.73 30.46 -54.23
C ARG A 10 -24.04 30.20 -52.75
N LEU A 11 -23.19 29.43 -52.07
CA LEU A 11 -23.05 29.46 -50.61
C LEU A 11 -21.56 29.58 -50.28
N GLY A 12 -21.26 30.55 -49.43
CA GLY A 12 -19.91 31.01 -49.14
C GLY A 12 -19.04 29.98 -48.44
N LEU A 13 -17.83 29.80 -48.95
CA LEU A 13 -16.72 29.16 -48.24
C LEU A 13 -16.26 30.14 -47.14
N THR A 14 -16.68 29.89 -45.90
CA THR A 14 -15.92 30.30 -44.72
C THR A 14 -14.94 29.17 -44.44
N GLY A 15 -13.64 29.51 -44.45
CA GLY A 15 -12.55 28.54 -44.36
C GLY A 15 -12.58 27.77 -43.05
N LEU A 16 -12.93 26.48 -43.15
CA LEU A 16 -12.49 25.47 -42.20
C LEU A 16 -11.02 25.18 -42.50
N ILE A 17 -10.12 25.84 -41.77
CA ILE A 17 -8.74 25.36 -41.62
C ILE A 17 -8.84 24.12 -40.73
N SER A 18 -9.04 22.97 -41.38
CA SER A 18 -8.81 21.67 -40.80
C SER A 18 -7.34 21.60 -40.39
N HIS A 19 -7.08 21.83 -39.10
CA HIS A 19 -5.83 21.42 -38.48
C HIS A 19 -5.85 19.90 -38.43
N SER A 20 -5.41 19.29 -39.53
CA SER A 20 -4.86 17.94 -39.53
C SER A 20 -3.58 18.00 -38.70
N VAL A 21 -3.71 17.97 -37.37
CA VAL A 21 -2.59 17.71 -36.49
C VAL A 21 -2.21 16.26 -36.75
N ILE A 22 -1.26 16.08 -37.68
CA ILE A 22 -0.33 14.97 -37.58
C ILE A 22 0.32 15.17 -36.21
N ALA A 23 -0.09 14.36 -35.24
CA ALA A 23 0.50 14.33 -33.92
C ALA A 23 1.94 13.81 -34.06
N ALA A 24 2.86 14.70 -34.42
CA ALA A 24 4.18 14.65 -33.82
C ALA A 24 3.91 14.80 -32.32
N GLN A 25 4.06 13.72 -31.55
CA GLN A 25 4.02 13.79 -30.09
C GLN A 25 5.07 14.80 -29.65
N SER A 26 4.65 16.02 -29.34
CA SER A 26 5.56 17.06 -28.88
C SER A 26 5.97 16.73 -27.44
N VAL A 27 7.25 16.48 -27.26
CA VAL A 27 7.96 16.43 -25.96
C VAL A 27 8.02 17.85 -25.39
N GLU A 28 6.88 18.51 -25.18
CA GLU A 28 6.83 19.95 -24.91
C GLU A 28 6.41 20.34 -23.48
N ASN A 29 6.22 19.39 -22.55
CA ASN A 29 5.86 19.74 -21.17
C ASN A 29 6.53 18.87 -20.09
N LEU A 30 7.82 18.58 -20.23
CA LEU A 30 8.57 17.87 -19.17
C LEU A 30 8.65 18.72 -17.89
N LEU A 31 8.45 18.09 -16.73
CA LEU A 31 8.70 18.73 -15.43
C LEU A 31 10.19 18.88 -15.15
N LEU A 32 10.97 17.86 -15.49
CA LEU A 32 12.43 17.85 -15.36
C LEU A 32 13.07 18.12 -16.73
N ASP A 33 14.20 18.82 -16.76
CA ASP A 33 14.89 19.14 -18.01
C ASP A 33 15.48 17.87 -18.66
N GLN A 34 15.54 17.89 -19.99
CA GLN A 34 16.02 16.74 -20.77
C GLN A 34 17.46 16.32 -20.43
N PRO A 35 18.44 17.24 -20.22
CA PRO A 35 19.79 16.86 -19.80
C PRO A 35 19.80 16.06 -18.50
N THR A 36 19.07 16.51 -17.48
CA THR A 36 18.97 15.77 -16.20
C THR A 36 18.31 14.41 -16.38
N LEU A 37 17.23 14.32 -17.18
CA LEU A 37 16.57 13.04 -17.47
C LEU A 37 17.50 12.07 -18.20
N THR A 38 18.29 12.55 -19.16
CA THR A 38 19.29 11.75 -19.86
C THR A 38 20.39 11.26 -18.92
N LEU A 39 20.89 12.11 -18.00
CA LEU A 39 21.86 11.68 -17.00
C LEU A 39 21.32 10.56 -16.10
N LEU A 40 20.07 10.67 -15.65
CA LEU A 40 19.44 9.62 -14.85
C LEU A 40 19.24 8.34 -15.66
N GLN A 41 18.81 8.45 -16.92
CA GLN A 41 18.62 7.30 -17.82
C GLN A 41 19.93 6.57 -18.13
N GLU A 42 21.03 7.30 -18.30
CA GLU A 42 22.33 6.70 -18.64
C GLU A 42 23.01 6.05 -17.43
N GLU A 43 22.73 6.52 -16.21
CA GLU A 43 23.39 6.03 -14.99
C GLU A 43 22.58 4.97 -14.23
N LEU A 44 21.25 5.07 -14.22
CA LEU A 44 20.39 4.04 -13.63
C LEU A 44 20.60 2.70 -14.34
N SER A 45 20.59 1.62 -13.57
CA SER A 45 20.93 0.30 -14.10
C SER A 45 20.07 -0.77 -13.46
N GLY A 46 18.93 -1.06 -14.10
CA GLY A 46 18.06 -2.14 -13.68
C GLY A 46 18.74 -3.52 -13.67
N GLN A 47 19.82 -3.69 -14.46
CA GLN A 47 20.66 -4.89 -14.40
C GLN A 47 21.45 -4.99 -13.09
N GLN A 48 22.06 -3.90 -12.61
CA GLN A 48 22.72 -3.88 -11.29
C GLN A 48 21.70 -4.02 -10.17
N ALA A 49 20.54 -3.38 -10.29
CA ALA A 49 19.44 -3.60 -9.35
C ALA A 49 19.03 -5.08 -9.30
N LYS A 50 18.90 -5.75 -10.44
CA LYS A 50 18.60 -7.20 -10.49
C LYS A 50 19.71 -8.04 -9.83
N GLU A 51 20.98 -7.66 -9.92
CA GLU A 51 22.06 -8.34 -9.19
C GLU A 51 21.89 -8.22 -7.66
N HIS A 52 21.46 -7.04 -7.18
CA HIS A 52 21.10 -6.86 -5.78
C HIS A 52 19.87 -7.68 -5.37
N VAL A 53 18.86 -7.82 -6.25
CA VAL A 53 17.72 -8.72 -6.03
C VAL A 53 18.21 -10.15 -5.79
N VAL A 54 19.04 -10.68 -6.70
CA VAL A 54 19.60 -12.03 -6.58
C VAL A 54 20.36 -12.21 -5.26
N ALA A 55 21.15 -11.21 -4.85
CA ALA A 55 21.89 -11.25 -3.60
C ALA A 55 20.96 -11.27 -2.37
N LEU A 56 19.91 -10.44 -2.38
CA LEU A 56 18.94 -10.35 -1.28
C LEU A 56 18.08 -11.61 -1.16
N SER A 57 17.69 -12.23 -2.27
CA SER A 57 17.02 -13.53 -2.32
C SER A 57 17.90 -14.71 -1.87
N GLY A 58 19.17 -14.46 -1.53
CA GLY A 58 20.02 -15.43 -0.87
C GLY A 58 19.70 -15.62 0.62
N TYR A 59 19.04 -14.64 1.25
CA TYR A 59 18.78 -14.61 2.69
C TYR A 59 17.32 -14.97 3.01
N HIS A 60 17.08 -15.73 4.08
CA HIS A 60 15.73 -15.89 4.64
C HIS A 60 15.43 -14.72 5.59
N ARG A 61 14.92 -13.62 5.04
CA ARG A 61 14.87 -12.29 5.68
C ARG A 61 13.62 -12.09 6.53
N ILE A 62 13.25 -13.04 7.39
CA ILE A 62 12.09 -12.83 8.29
C ILE A 62 12.41 -11.71 9.29
N GLN A 63 11.43 -10.84 9.58
CA GLN A 63 11.57 -9.73 10.54
C GLN A 63 12.17 -10.22 11.87
N GLY A 64 13.18 -9.52 12.38
CA GLY A 64 13.87 -9.88 13.62
C GLY A 64 14.73 -11.16 13.57
N SER A 65 14.90 -11.79 12.40
CA SER A 65 15.73 -12.99 12.23
C SER A 65 17.19 -12.66 11.90
N PRO A 66 18.12 -13.62 12.10
CA PRO A 66 19.51 -13.47 11.65
C PRO A 66 19.63 -13.20 10.14
N GLY A 67 18.80 -13.83 9.31
CA GLY A 67 18.82 -13.63 7.86
C GLY A 67 18.40 -12.23 7.44
N TYR A 68 17.48 -11.60 8.20
CA TYR A 68 17.17 -10.18 8.00
C TYR A 68 18.35 -9.30 8.39
N ALA A 69 18.98 -9.55 9.55
CA ALA A 69 20.15 -8.78 10.00
C ALA A 69 21.34 -8.92 9.03
N ASP A 70 21.52 -10.07 8.40
CA ASP A 70 22.49 -10.27 7.31
C ASP A 70 22.16 -9.42 6.08
N ALA A 71 20.89 -9.40 5.64
CA ALA A 71 20.46 -8.55 4.52
C ALA A 71 20.61 -7.04 4.83
N ALA A 72 20.29 -6.60 6.04
CA ALA A 72 20.48 -5.21 6.47
C ALA A 72 21.96 -4.82 6.44
N ARG A 73 22.85 -5.72 6.89
CA ARG A 73 24.31 -5.53 6.79
C ARG A 73 24.80 -5.51 5.35
N TYR A 74 24.21 -6.33 4.46
CA TYR A 74 24.53 -6.30 3.04
C TYR A 74 24.22 -4.92 2.43
N ILE A 75 23.02 -4.38 2.65
CA ILE A 75 22.64 -3.03 2.19
C ILE A 75 23.59 -1.98 2.76
N LEU A 76 23.87 -2.02 4.06
CA LEU A 76 24.79 -1.08 4.72
C LEU A 76 26.20 -1.12 4.08
N GLN A 77 26.71 -2.31 3.76
CA GLN A 77 28.01 -2.47 3.09
C GLN A 77 28.00 -1.90 1.67
N GLN A 78 26.92 -2.09 0.90
CA GLN A 78 26.80 -1.48 -0.44
C GLN A 78 26.78 0.05 -0.34
N LEU A 79 26.01 0.60 0.59
CA LEU A 79 25.96 2.05 0.81
C LEU A 79 27.33 2.63 1.19
N HIS A 80 28.07 1.96 2.08
CA HIS A 80 29.43 2.38 2.44
C HIS A 80 30.39 2.29 1.25
N SER A 81 30.26 1.27 0.38
CA SER A 81 31.09 1.14 -0.81
C SER A 81 30.82 2.26 -1.83
N PHE A 82 29.59 2.79 -1.87
CA PHE A 82 29.22 3.96 -2.68
C PHE A 82 29.64 5.29 -2.01
N GLY A 83 30.10 5.27 -0.77
CA GLY A 83 30.58 6.45 -0.03
C GLY A 83 29.51 7.15 0.82
N PHE A 84 28.38 6.49 1.12
CA PHE A 84 27.32 7.08 1.95
C PHE A 84 27.68 7.12 3.44
N ARG A 85 27.14 8.14 4.11
CA ARG A 85 26.87 8.07 5.55
C ARG A 85 25.59 7.25 5.76
N ALA A 86 25.76 5.99 6.15
CA ALA A 86 24.66 5.07 6.45
C ALA A 86 24.86 4.35 7.78
N TRP A 87 23.77 4.01 8.46
CA TRP A 87 23.75 3.29 9.73
C TRP A 87 22.50 2.42 9.86
N ILE A 88 22.45 1.57 10.90
CA ILE A 88 21.29 0.78 11.27
C ILE A 88 20.75 1.32 12.58
N GLU A 89 19.44 1.53 12.65
CA GLU A 89 18.70 1.78 13.89
C GLU A 89 17.90 0.54 14.26
N SER A 90 18.10 0.04 15.48
CA SER A 90 17.50 -1.23 15.92
C SER A 90 16.45 -0.98 17.00
N PHE A 91 15.23 -1.45 16.76
CA PHE A 91 14.13 -1.36 17.72
C PHE A 91 13.79 -2.75 18.28
N PRO A 92 13.62 -2.94 19.60
CA PRO A 92 13.30 -4.24 20.18
C PRO A 92 12.06 -4.92 19.57
N ALA A 93 12.15 -6.22 19.31
CA ALA A 93 11.10 -7.02 18.68
C ALA A 93 10.93 -8.37 19.43
N GLU A 94 9.88 -8.47 20.25
CA GLU A 94 9.67 -9.63 21.14
C GLU A 94 8.24 -10.20 21.04
N GLY A 95 7.44 -9.75 20.08
CA GLY A 95 6.05 -10.20 19.98
C GLY A 95 5.13 -9.59 21.04
N ARG A 96 5.63 -8.81 22.01
CA ARG A 96 4.83 -8.19 23.09
C ARG A 96 4.96 -6.68 23.18
N ILE A 97 5.96 -6.11 22.51
CA ILE A 97 6.20 -4.67 22.46
C ILE A 97 5.28 -4.07 21.41
N SER A 98 4.58 -3.00 21.76
CA SER A 98 3.76 -2.23 20.82
C SER A 98 4.39 -0.88 20.55
N TYR A 99 4.51 -0.52 19.28
CA TYR A 99 4.80 0.82 18.80
C TYR A 99 3.47 1.46 18.43
N GLN A 100 3.03 2.42 19.23
CA GLN A 100 1.66 2.95 19.17
C GLN A 100 0.60 1.83 19.29
N THR A 101 -0.07 1.49 18.19
CA THR A 101 -1.07 0.40 18.13
C THR A 101 -0.57 -0.86 17.46
N TRP A 102 0.67 -0.90 16.98
CA TRP A 102 1.23 -2.02 16.22
C TRP A 102 2.12 -2.87 17.13
N GLN A 103 1.67 -4.10 17.40
CA GLN A 103 2.46 -5.09 18.11
C GLN A 103 3.58 -5.58 17.20
N SER A 104 4.83 -5.42 17.65
CA SER A 104 6.00 -5.94 16.94
C SER A 104 5.89 -7.46 16.75
N PRO A 105 6.37 -8.02 15.62
CA PRO A 105 6.63 -9.45 15.53
C PRO A 105 7.74 -9.84 16.53
N PRO A 106 7.82 -11.11 16.95
CA PRO A 106 8.99 -11.59 17.66
C PRO A 106 10.16 -11.85 16.71
N GLY A 107 11.38 -11.93 17.25
CA GLY A 107 12.51 -12.53 16.53
C GLY A 107 12.26 -14.03 16.28
N TYR A 108 12.90 -14.57 15.24
CA TYR A 108 12.73 -15.97 14.84
C TYR A 108 14.03 -16.58 14.32
N ARG A 109 14.39 -17.76 14.85
CA ARG A 109 15.58 -18.51 14.43
C ARG A 109 15.35 -20.01 14.36
N ILE A 110 15.51 -20.53 13.15
CA ILE A 110 15.57 -21.97 12.83
C ILE A 110 16.92 -22.28 12.17
N GLU A 111 17.41 -23.50 12.38
CA GLU A 111 18.70 -23.98 11.88
C GLU A 111 18.50 -25.09 10.85
N SER A 112 17.60 -26.04 11.14
CA SER A 112 17.25 -27.14 10.26
C SER A 112 15.78 -27.53 10.48
N ALA A 113 15.17 -28.14 9.46
CA ALA A 113 13.89 -28.80 9.63
C ALA A 113 13.71 -29.91 8.59
N GLU A 114 13.09 -31.01 8.99
CA GLU A 114 12.69 -32.11 8.11
C GLU A 114 11.27 -32.57 8.44
N LEU A 115 10.48 -32.82 7.41
CA LEU A 115 9.23 -33.57 7.50
C LEU A 115 9.36 -34.83 6.65
N ARG A 116 9.33 -35.99 7.28
CA ARG A 116 9.45 -37.28 6.62
C ARG A 116 8.23 -38.15 6.87
N MET A 117 7.66 -38.71 5.82
CA MET A 117 6.72 -39.81 5.94
C MET A 117 7.49 -41.10 6.23
N ILE A 118 7.04 -41.84 7.24
CA ILE A 118 7.59 -43.13 7.66
C ILE A 118 6.64 -44.27 7.28
N GLN A 119 5.34 -43.99 7.22
CA GLN A 119 4.32 -44.92 6.74
C GLN A 119 3.30 -44.16 5.88
N PRO A 120 2.75 -44.79 4.82
CA PRO A 120 3.03 -46.16 4.37
C PRO A 120 4.37 -46.33 3.66
N GLU A 121 4.99 -45.23 3.24
CA GLU A 121 6.24 -45.20 2.49
C GLU A 121 7.26 -44.36 3.25
N ASN A 122 8.55 -44.62 3.03
CA ASN A 122 9.63 -43.79 3.58
C ASN A 122 10.00 -42.70 2.58
N GLU A 123 9.66 -41.46 2.88
CA GLU A 123 9.83 -40.32 1.96
C GLU A 123 10.07 -39.01 2.70
N LEU A 124 11.08 -38.26 2.27
CA LEU A 124 11.26 -36.86 2.68
C LEU A 124 10.27 -35.96 1.93
N ILE A 125 9.41 -35.24 2.66
CA ILE A 125 8.41 -34.34 2.10
C ILE A 125 8.96 -32.91 2.01
N VAL A 126 9.52 -32.39 3.11
CA VAL A 126 10.10 -31.03 3.15
C VAL A 126 11.45 -31.01 3.86
N SER A 127 12.30 -30.05 3.49
CA SER A 127 13.60 -29.81 4.12
C SER A 127 13.92 -28.30 4.17
N TYR A 128 14.48 -27.85 5.28
CA TYR A 128 15.04 -26.51 5.49
C TYR A 128 16.55 -26.64 5.75
N PRO A 129 17.43 -25.81 5.14
CA PRO A 129 17.14 -24.58 4.39
C PRO A 129 16.96 -24.75 2.87
N GLU A 130 16.82 -25.97 2.36
CA GLU A 130 16.66 -26.23 0.92
C GLU A 130 15.45 -25.49 0.34
N THR A 131 14.33 -25.51 1.04
CA THR A 131 13.14 -24.72 0.71
C THR A 131 12.68 -23.96 1.94
N ALA A 132 13.06 -22.68 2.04
CA ALA A 132 12.89 -21.90 3.26
C ALA A 132 11.41 -21.66 3.59
N MET A 133 10.57 -21.45 2.58
CA MET A 133 9.12 -21.32 2.74
C MET A 133 8.39 -22.59 3.21
N SER A 134 9.05 -23.76 3.25
CA SER A 134 8.42 -25.01 3.70
C SER A 134 8.10 -25.05 5.20
N ILE A 135 8.62 -24.09 5.96
CA ILE A 135 8.36 -23.94 7.40
C ILE A 135 7.41 -22.78 7.62
N MET A 136 6.40 -22.99 8.46
CA MET A 136 5.57 -21.89 8.92
C MET A 136 6.43 -20.94 9.75
N THR A 137 6.49 -19.67 9.38
CA THR A 137 7.25 -18.70 10.16
C THR A 137 6.71 -18.61 11.60
N TYR A 138 7.60 -18.47 12.58
CA TYR A 138 7.32 -18.60 14.02
C TYR A 138 6.96 -20.02 14.50
N SER A 139 7.31 -21.06 13.74
CA SER A 139 7.12 -22.46 14.15
C SER A 139 7.98 -22.85 15.37
N SER A 140 7.46 -23.72 16.24
CA SER A 140 8.22 -24.14 17.43
C SER A 140 9.26 -25.20 17.06
N PRO A 141 10.48 -25.13 17.61
CA PRO A 141 11.43 -26.24 17.57
C PRO A 141 10.87 -27.48 18.28
N GLY A 142 11.29 -28.66 17.84
CA GLY A 142 10.90 -29.91 18.47
C GLY A 142 10.94 -31.08 17.50
N HIS A 143 10.78 -32.28 18.07
CA HIS A 143 10.66 -33.53 17.33
C HIS A 143 9.32 -34.19 17.68
N VAL A 144 8.51 -34.41 16.66
CA VAL A 144 7.17 -34.98 16.75
C VAL A 144 7.08 -36.14 15.77
N ARG A 145 6.82 -37.33 16.30
CA ARG A 145 6.53 -38.51 15.50
C ARG A 145 5.13 -39.01 15.83
N GLY A 146 4.26 -39.06 14.83
CA GLY A 146 2.85 -39.35 15.06
C GLY A 146 2.08 -39.66 13.80
N GLU A 147 0.84 -40.10 14.00
CA GLU A 147 -0.11 -40.27 12.89
C GLU A 147 -0.57 -38.91 12.36
N LEU A 148 -0.80 -38.84 11.04
CA LEU A 148 -1.46 -37.71 10.39
C LEU A 148 -2.98 -37.91 10.40
N VAL A 149 -3.72 -36.85 10.70
CA VAL A 149 -5.17 -36.78 10.50
C VAL A 149 -5.52 -35.54 9.67
N SER A 150 -6.58 -35.61 8.87
CA SER A 150 -7.11 -34.46 8.13
C SER A 150 -8.30 -33.88 8.88
N VAL A 151 -8.39 -32.55 8.91
CA VAL A 151 -9.52 -31.80 9.48
C VAL A 151 -10.17 -30.89 8.43
N GLY A 152 -9.93 -31.14 7.13
CA GLY A 152 -10.44 -30.24 6.08
C GLY A 152 -9.89 -28.83 6.25
N GLU A 153 -10.77 -27.83 6.36
CA GLU A 153 -10.36 -26.46 6.64
C GLU A 153 -9.81 -26.31 8.07
N GLY A 154 -10.42 -26.98 9.04
CA GLY A 154 -10.01 -26.90 10.45
C GLY A 154 -10.36 -25.57 11.11
N THR A 155 -11.37 -24.87 10.59
CA THR A 155 -11.79 -23.51 10.99
C THR A 155 -13.07 -23.51 11.84
N SER A 156 -13.69 -24.67 12.02
CA SER A 156 -14.91 -24.86 12.82
C SER A 156 -14.79 -26.07 13.76
N ASP A 157 -15.65 -26.17 14.78
CA ASP A 157 -15.65 -27.36 15.66
C ASP A 157 -16.14 -28.62 14.94
N GLU A 158 -16.99 -28.42 13.93
CA GLU A 158 -17.52 -29.45 13.04
C GLU A 158 -16.40 -30.23 12.33
N ASP A 159 -15.34 -29.54 11.91
CA ASP A 159 -14.16 -30.12 11.24
C ASP A 159 -13.41 -31.16 12.09
N TYR A 160 -13.57 -31.09 13.41
CA TYR A 160 -12.89 -31.98 14.37
C TYR A 160 -13.82 -33.10 14.88
N GLN A 161 -15.10 -33.12 14.50
CA GLN A 161 -16.05 -34.12 14.98
C GLN A 161 -15.66 -35.51 14.48
N GLY A 162 -15.49 -36.44 15.42
CA GLY A 162 -15.10 -37.82 15.12
C GLY A 162 -13.62 -37.99 14.78
N VAL A 163 -12.81 -36.93 14.81
CA VAL A 163 -11.36 -36.99 14.54
C VAL A 163 -10.57 -36.96 15.85
N THR A 164 -9.69 -37.94 16.06
CA THR A 164 -8.80 -37.94 17.25
C THR A 164 -7.55 -37.12 16.96
N VAL A 165 -7.49 -35.88 17.45
CA VAL A 165 -6.41 -34.92 17.15
C VAL A 165 -5.28 -34.92 18.17
N ARG A 166 -5.58 -35.14 19.46
CA ARG A 166 -4.60 -34.98 20.55
C ARG A 166 -3.33 -35.80 20.32
N GLY A 167 -2.18 -35.13 20.29
CA GLY A 167 -0.86 -35.75 20.10
C GLY A 167 -0.55 -36.19 18.67
N LYS A 168 -1.40 -35.85 17.69
CA LYS A 168 -1.22 -36.19 16.27
C LYS A 168 -0.79 -34.99 15.44
N LEU A 169 -0.32 -35.24 14.22
CA LEU A 169 -0.10 -34.20 13.23
C LEU A 169 -1.41 -33.94 12.48
N VAL A 170 -1.70 -32.67 12.18
CA VAL A 170 -2.96 -32.26 11.53
C VAL A 170 -2.66 -31.70 10.14
N LEU A 171 -3.38 -32.19 9.12
CA LEU A 171 -3.42 -31.61 7.79
C LEU A 171 -4.66 -30.69 7.67
N ALA A 172 -4.45 -29.42 7.30
CA ALA A 172 -5.51 -28.42 7.20
C ALA A 172 -5.35 -27.48 5.99
N THR A 173 -6.46 -26.90 5.53
CA THR A 173 -6.52 -25.92 4.42
C THR A 173 -7.06 -24.54 4.82
N GLY A 174 -7.47 -24.35 6.07
CA GLY A 174 -8.01 -23.08 6.59
C GLY A 174 -6.95 -22.13 7.15
N ASP A 175 -7.35 -20.93 7.58
CA ASP A 175 -6.43 -19.86 7.99
C ASP A 175 -5.59 -20.21 9.23
N ASN A 176 -4.38 -19.65 9.30
CA ASN A 176 -3.39 -20.03 10.31
C ASN A 176 -3.84 -19.71 11.74
N ARG A 177 -4.60 -18.62 11.94
CA ARG A 177 -5.05 -18.18 13.27
C ARG A 177 -6.11 -19.12 13.81
N THR A 178 -7.13 -19.42 13.02
CA THR A 178 -8.24 -20.27 13.45
C THR A 178 -7.78 -21.72 13.60
N VAL A 179 -6.97 -22.22 12.65
CA VAL A 179 -6.38 -23.56 12.74
C VAL A 179 -5.48 -23.69 13.97
N HIS A 180 -4.67 -22.69 14.31
CA HIS A 180 -3.89 -22.69 15.56
C HIS A 180 -4.79 -22.84 16.79
N ARG A 181 -5.79 -21.96 16.92
CA ARG A 181 -6.67 -21.94 18.10
C ARG A 181 -7.48 -23.21 18.26
N LEU A 182 -7.95 -23.80 17.17
CA LEU A 182 -8.72 -25.04 17.22
C LEU A 182 -7.79 -26.25 17.31
N ALA A 183 -6.98 -26.54 16.29
CA ALA A 183 -6.18 -27.76 16.23
C ALA A 183 -5.19 -27.84 17.39
N VAL A 184 -4.44 -26.77 17.67
CA VAL A 184 -3.38 -26.77 18.68
C VAL A 184 -3.96 -26.50 20.06
N LEU A 185 -4.59 -25.34 20.29
CA LEU A 185 -4.95 -24.93 21.65
C LEU A 185 -6.13 -25.73 22.23
N LYS A 186 -7.16 -26.01 21.43
CA LYS A 186 -8.38 -26.71 21.89
C LYS A 186 -8.25 -28.23 21.78
N TYR A 187 -7.84 -28.73 20.62
CA TYR A 187 -7.84 -30.17 20.32
C TYR A 187 -6.48 -30.86 20.58
N GLY A 188 -5.40 -30.11 20.77
CA GLY A 188 -4.11 -30.61 21.23
C GLY A 188 -3.27 -31.32 20.15
N ALA A 189 -3.34 -30.84 18.90
CA ALA A 189 -2.44 -31.27 17.83
C ALA A 189 -0.98 -31.09 18.26
N ALA A 190 -0.12 -32.02 17.85
CA ALA A 190 1.31 -31.98 18.12
C ALA A 190 2.11 -31.27 17.03
N ALA A 191 1.57 -31.17 15.80
CA ALA A 191 2.11 -30.36 14.71
C ALA A 191 1.00 -30.07 13.68
N VAL A 192 1.19 -29.05 12.85
CA VAL A 192 0.26 -28.67 11.79
C VAL A 192 0.97 -28.63 10.44
N LEU A 193 0.32 -29.18 9.43
CA LEU A 193 0.73 -29.18 8.04
C LEU A 193 -0.35 -28.46 7.24
N ARG A 194 0.04 -27.41 6.52
CA ARG A 194 -0.89 -26.52 5.84
C ARG A 194 -0.60 -26.50 4.35
N TYR A 195 -1.66 -26.53 3.54
CA TYR A 195 -1.56 -26.38 2.09
C TYR A 195 -2.79 -25.65 1.56
N ARG A 196 -2.69 -25.07 0.35
CA ARG A 196 -3.82 -24.44 -0.33
C ARG A 196 -4.56 -25.47 -1.19
N ASP A 197 -5.89 -25.43 -1.14
CA ASP A 197 -6.80 -26.27 -1.94
C ASP A 197 -7.75 -25.35 -2.72
N ASP A 198 -7.17 -24.49 -3.55
CA ASP A 198 -7.89 -23.53 -4.40
C ASP A 198 -7.44 -23.63 -5.86
N GLU A 199 -8.08 -22.84 -6.73
CA GLU A 199 -7.84 -22.85 -8.18
C GLU A 199 -6.36 -22.59 -8.52
N LEU A 200 -5.71 -21.65 -7.84
CA LEU A 200 -4.30 -21.35 -8.10
C LEU A 200 -3.39 -22.52 -7.69
N ALA A 201 -3.65 -23.14 -6.54
CA ALA A 201 -2.91 -24.34 -6.13
C ALA A 201 -3.16 -25.54 -7.06
N ALA A 202 -4.34 -25.63 -7.69
CA ALA A 202 -4.63 -26.65 -8.70
C ALA A 202 -3.86 -26.40 -10.01
N GLU A 203 -3.73 -25.13 -10.43
CA GLU A 203 -2.94 -24.72 -11.60
C GLU A 203 -1.43 -24.83 -11.38
N ARG A 204 -0.98 -24.55 -10.15
CA ARG A 204 0.44 -24.54 -9.72
C ARG A 204 0.65 -25.48 -8.52
N PRO A 205 0.56 -26.81 -8.72
CA PRO A 205 0.54 -27.76 -7.61
C PRO A 205 1.88 -27.91 -6.87
N ASP A 206 2.98 -27.40 -7.41
CA ASP A 206 4.32 -27.45 -6.80
C ASP A 206 4.74 -26.13 -6.14
N MET A 207 3.88 -25.12 -6.15
CA MET A 207 4.11 -23.83 -5.52
C MET A 207 3.84 -23.93 -4.01
N LEU A 208 4.74 -23.39 -3.19
CA LEU A 208 4.51 -23.17 -1.76
C LEU A 208 3.94 -21.77 -1.54
N TRP A 209 3.05 -21.66 -0.57
CA TRP A 209 2.55 -20.38 -0.08
C TRP A 209 3.24 -20.01 1.21
N TYR A 210 3.70 -18.76 1.32
CA TYR A 210 4.23 -18.25 2.57
C TYR A 210 3.13 -18.16 3.63
N ALA A 211 3.34 -18.88 4.73
CA ALA A 211 2.47 -18.80 5.89
C ALA A 211 3.30 -18.65 7.17
N ALA A 212 2.78 -17.86 8.09
CA ALA A 212 3.31 -17.65 9.43
C ALA A 212 2.23 -17.97 10.46
N TRP A 213 2.63 -18.39 11.66
CA TRP A 213 1.70 -18.43 12.77
C TRP A 213 1.23 -17.02 13.15
N GLU A 214 -0.08 -16.83 13.22
CA GLU A 214 -0.72 -15.58 13.65
C GLU A 214 -1.05 -15.61 15.14
N LEU A 215 -0.01 -15.55 15.97
CA LEU A 215 -0.14 -15.71 17.42
C LEU A 215 -0.54 -14.38 18.10
N GLY A 216 -1.48 -14.47 19.03
CA GLY A 216 -1.70 -13.44 20.05
C GLY A 216 -0.52 -13.34 21.03
N SER A 217 -0.39 -12.22 21.72
CA SER A 217 0.69 -12.01 22.71
C SER A 217 0.65 -13.00 23.88
N ASP A 218 -0.52 -13.57 24.19
CA ASP A 218 -0.74 -14.63 25.19
C ASP A 218 -0.60 -16.05 24.62
N GLU A 219 -0.43 -16.17 23.31
CA GLU A 219 -0.28 -17.44 22.56
C GLU A 219 1.19 -17.73 22.17
N LEU A 220 2.11 -16.78 22.40
CA LEU A 220 3.54 -16.87 22.06
C LEU A 220 4.31 -18.02 22.71
N ASP A 221 3.74 -18.68 23.73
CA ASP A 221 4.34 -19.84 24.41
C ASP A 221 3.56 -21.15 24.14
N ARG A 222 2.53 -21.09 23.28
CA ARG A 222 1.52 -22.16 23.09
C ARG A 222 1.30 -22.48 21.61
N PHE A 223 2.36 -22.92 20.94
CA PHE A 223 2.35 -23.24 19.51
C PHE A 223 3.16 -24.52 19.28
N THR A 224 3.09 -25.08 18.07
CA THR A 224 3.69 -26.37 17.71
C THR A 224 4.50 -26.26 16.43
N PRO A 225 5.25 -27.31 16.04
CA PRO A 225 5.83 -27.38 14.71
C PRO A 225 4.77 -27.18 13.63
N GLY A 226 5.08 -26.36 12.63
CA GLY A 226 4.23 -25.97 11.52
C GLY A 226 4.98 -26.05 10.19
N PHE A 227 4.36 -26.68 9.19
CA PHE A 227 4.95 -26.89 7.86
C PHE A 227 4.00 -26.41 6.77
N ASN A 228 4.53 -25.71 5.77
CA ASN A 228 3.82 -25.39 4.54
C ASN A 228 4.11 -26.49 3.51
N LEU A 229 3.06 -27.00 2.88
CA LEU A 229 3.15 -27.99 1.82
C LEU A 229 2.64 -27.42 0.51
N THR A 230 3.16 -27.96 -0.59
CA THR A 230 2.61 -27.67 -1.91
C THR A 230 1.22 -28.30 -2.06
N GLY A 231 0.43 -27.83 -3.03
CA GLY A 231 -0.86 -28.44 -3.38
C GLY A 231 -0.73 -29.94 -3.66
N ARG A 232 0.33 -30.35 -4.37
CA ARG A 232 0.63 -31.74 -4.68
C ARG A 232 0.92 -32.57 -3.43
N GLN A 233 1.76 -32.05 -2.54
CA GLN A 233 2.14 -32.73 -1.30
C GLN A 233 0.92 -32.90 -0.38
N GLY A 234 0.15 -31.83 -0.16
CA GLY A 234 -1.07 -31.86 0.64
C GLY A 234 -2.12 -32.83 0.09
N ASN A 235 -2.40 -32.75 -1.21
CA ASN A 235 -3.37 -33.64 -1.86
C ASN A 235 -2.93 -35.10 -1.83
N ARG A 236 -1.63 -35.39 -2.00
CA ARG A 236 -1.13 -36.76 -1.85
C ARG A 236 -1.34 -37.31 -0.43
N LEU A 237 -1.06 -36.52 0.59
CA LEU A 237 -1.31 -36.93 1.98
C LEU A 237 -2.81 -37.16 2.23
N LYS A 238 -3.67 -36.26 1.71
CA LYS A 238 -5.12 -36.40 1.76
C LYS A 238 -5.60 -37.67 1.06
N ASP A 239 -5.10 -37.99 -0.13
CA ASP A 239 -5.46 -39.19 -0.90
C ASP A 239 -5.10 -40.47 -0.16
N LEU A 240 -3.93 -40.51 0.50
CA LEU A 240 -3.53 -41.65 1.34
C LEU A 240 -4.53 -41.87 2.49
N LEU A 241 -4.94 -40.80 3.17
CA LEU A 241 -5.91 -40.86 4.27
C LEU A 241 -7.29 -41.29 3.79
N VAL A 242 -7.80 -40.73 2.69
CA VAL A 242 -9.09 -41.10 2.07
C VAL A 242 -9.07 -42.55 1.60
N GLY A 243 -7.93 -43.04 1.09
CA GLY A 243 -7.71 -44.44 0.74
C GLY A 243 -7.62 -45.41 1.93
N GLY A 244 -7.82 -44.93 3.17
CA GLY A 244 -7.76 -45.74 4.39
C GLY A 244 -6.35 -46.15 4.80
N ARG A 245 -5.32 -45.51 4.26
CA ARG A 245 -3.92 -45.77 4.63
C ARG A 245 -3.58 -45.03 5.91
N ARG A 246 -2.90 -45.72 6.82
CA ARG A 246 -2.29 -45.10 7.99
C ARG A 246 -1.06 -44.32 7.55
N VAL A 247 -1.07 -43.01 7.78
CA VAL A 247 0.07 -42.11 7.51
C VAL A 247 0.75 -41.77 8.83
N VAL A 248 2.04 -42.04 8.93
CA VAL A 248 2.86 -41.70 10.10
C VAL A 248 4.00 -40.80 9.64
N LEU A 249 4.11 -39.64 10.25
CA LEU A 249 5.11 -38.63 9.94
C LEU A 249 6.10 -38.47 11.09
N ASP A 250 7.31 -38.10 10.74
CA ASP A 250 8.41 -37.71 11.60
C ASP A 250 8.77 -36.26 11.24
N ALA A 251 8.48 -35.34 12.15
CA ALA A 251 8.66 -33.91 11.98
C ALA A 251 9.71 -33.42 12.97
N THR A 252 10.80 -32.87 12.47
CA THR A 252 11.88 -32.30 13.27
C THR A 252 12.12 -30.86 12.86
N ILE A 253 12.18 -29.95 13.82
CA ILE A 253 12.61 -28.56 13.65
C ILE A 253 13.65 -28.26 14.72
N GLU A 254 14.84 -27.85 14.30
CA GLU A 254 15.94 -27.46 15.17
C GLU A 254 16.18 -25.94 15.12
N GLY A 255 16.60 -25.39 16.25
CA GLY A 255 16.84 -23.97 16.42
C GLY A 255 16.27 -23.45 17.73
N ARG A 256 16.17 -22.13 17.84
CA ARG A 256 15.63 -21.46 19.04
C ARG A 256 14.13 -21.17 18.93
N GLY A 257 13.60 -21.12 17.71
CA GLY A 257 12.22 -20.72 17.47
C GLY A 257 12.03 -19.22 17.65
N ILE A 258 10.93 -18.85 18.30
CA ILE A 258 10.66 -17.49 18.75
C ILE A 258 11.73 -17.07 19.76
N GLU A 259 12.38 -15.94 19.51
CA GLU A 259 13.39 -15.36 20.40
C GLU A 259 13.32 -13.82 20.42
N PHE A 260 14.19 -13.22 21.25
CA PHE A 260 14.43 -11.77 21.18
C PHE A 260 15.05 -11.41 19.83
N GLY A 261 14.43 -10.48 19.11
CA GLY A 261 14.96 -9.89 17.90
C GLY A 261 14.95 -8.37 17.92
N SER A 262 15.33 -7.78 16.80
CA SER A 262 15.22 -6.35 16.56
C SER A 262 14.64 -6.07 15.16
N LEU A 263 13.83 -5.01 15.09
CA LEU A 263 13.44 -4.38 13.85
C LEU A 263 14.58 -3.44 13.44
N ASP A 264 15.49 -3.94 12.60
CA ASP A 264 16.66 -3.19 12.14
C ASP A 264 16.28 -2.35 10.90
N VAL A 265 16.31 -1.03 11.02
CA VAL A 265 16.06 -0.09 9.92
C VAL A 265 17.40 0.43 9.39
N VAL A 266 17.71 0.20 8.11
CA VAL A 266 18.89 0.78 7.47
C VAL A 266 18.54 2.20 7.00
N VAL A 267 19.36 3.17 7.37
CA VAL A 267 19.16 4.58 7.05
C VAL A 267 20.36 5.09 6.26
N ALA A 268 20.11 5.76 5.13
CA ALA A 268 21.11 6.50 4.38
C ALA A 268 20.59 7.90 4.00
N VAL A 269 21.50 8.86 3.86
CA VAL A 269 21.14 10.25 3.53
C VAL A 269 22.09 10.87 2.51
N ILE A 270 21.54 11.64 1.58
CA ILE A 270 22.24 12.66 0.80
C ILE A 270 21.79 14.01 1.36
N THR A 271 22.68 14.69 2.09
CA THR A 271 22.33 15.96 2.76
C THR A 271 22.10 17.08 1.76
N GLY A 272 20.99 17.81 1.93
CA GLY A 272 20.65 18.97 1.13
C GLY A 272 21.59 20.16 1.33
N THR A 273 21.71 21.03 0.34
CA THR A 273 22.60 22.20 0.37
C THR A 273 21.95 23.51 0.82
N GLU A 274 20.65 23.67 0.62
CA GLU A 274 19.92 24.92 0.93
C GLU A 274 18.98 24.76 2.13
N THR A 275 18.17 23.69 2.13
CA THR A 275 17.22 23.36 3.21
C THR A 275 17.44 21.91 3.68
N PRO A 276 18.59 21.61 4.30
CA PRO A 276 18.96 20.25 4.73
C PRO A 276 17.98 19.61 5.72
N GLU A 277 17.21 20.43 6.45
CA GLU A 277 16.16 19.97 7.35
C GLU A 277 14.93 19.44 6.62
N GLN A 278 14.68 19.88 5.37
CA GLN A 278 13.58 19.40 4.53
C GLN A 278 13.98 18.11 3.82
N GLU A 279 13.14 17.09 3.96
CA GLU A 279 13.47 15.72 3.54
C GLU A 279 12.44 15.13 2.58
N LEU A 280 12.94 14.33 1.64
CA LEU A 280 12.18 13.44 0.77
C LEU A 280 12.68 12.01 1.04
N VAL A 281 11.76 11.07 1.26
CA VAL A 281 12.12 9.71 1.70
C VAL A 281 11.78 8.66 0.66
N TYR A 282 12.77 7.87 0.24
CA TYR A 282 12.53 6.61 -0.42
C TYR A 282 12.42 5.51 0.64
N THR A 283 11.38 4.68 0.56
CA THR A 283 11.19 3.54 1.47
C THR A 283 10.97 2.27 0.67
N ALA A 284 11.55 1.17 1.14
CA ALA A 284 11.22 -0.18 0.70
C ALA A 284 11.43 -1.14 1.88
N HIS A 285 10.60 -2.17 2.00
CA HIS A 285 10.83 -3.17 3.02
C HIS A 285 11.86 -4.22 2.58
N LEU A 286 12.62 -4.70 3.55
CA LEU A 286 13.76 -5.62 3.37
C LEU A 286 13.46 -7.01 3.91
N ASP A 287 12.33 -7.22 4.57
CA ASP A 287 11.95 -8.55 5.03
C ASP A 287 11.21 -9.31 3.94
N HIS A 288 11.33 -10.64 4.01
CA HIS A 288 10.46 -11.68 3.45
C HIS A 288 11.21 -13.02 3.41
N PRO A 289 10.53 -14.14 3.13
CA PRO A 289 11.21 -15.42 2.90
C PRO A 289 12.27 -15.34 1.79
N LYS A 290 13.10 -16.37 1.72
CA LYS A 290 14.26 -16.40 0.83
C LYS A 290 13.84 -16.34 -0.64
N GLU A 291 12.81 -17.10 -0.97
CA GLU A 291 12.24 -17.23 -2.30
C GLU A 291 11.44 -15.99 -2.73
N SER A 292 11.49 -14.87 -2.01
CA SER A 292 10.73 -13.67 -2.36
C SER A 292 11.63 -12.60 -2.98
N ALA A 293 11.85 -12.71 -4.29
CA ALA A 293 12.72 -11.85 -5.08
C ALA A 293 12.04 -10.53 -5.45
N ASN A 294 10.79 -10.58 -5.91
CA ASN A 294 10.05 -9.39 -6.23
C ASN A 294 9.49 -8.73 -4.96
N ASP A 295 9.03 -9.53 -3.98
CA ASP A 295 8.46 -9.06 -2.72
C ASP A 295 9.41 -9.27 -1.51
N ASN A 296 10.17 -8.28 -1.05
CA ASN A 296 10.43 -7.01 -1.68
C ASN A 296 11.94 -6.75 -1.86
N ALA A 297 12.66 -7.79 -2.29
CA ALA A 297 14.05 -7.59 -2.71
C ALA A 297 14.14 -6.64 -3.92
N SER A 298 13.14 -6.62 -4.81
CA SER A 298 13.06 -5.68 -5.94
C SER A 298 13.02 -4.21 -5.50
N GLY A 299 12.15 -3.84 -4.55
CA GLY A 299 12.05 -2.46 -4.05
C GLY A 299 13.29 -2.05 -3.29
N SER A 300 13.80 -2.94 -2.44
CA SER A 300 15.05 -2.74 -1.70
C SER A 300 16.25 -2.52 -2.63
N ALA A 301 16.34 -3.28 -3.72
CA ALA A 301 17.38 -3.14 -4.73
C ALA A 301 17.22 -1.86 -5.55
N ALA A 302 15.99 -1.52 -5.95
CA ALA A 302 15.72 -0.32 -6.73
C ALA A 302 16.11 0.96 -5.99
N ILE A 303 15.74 1.10 -4.71
CA ILE A 303 16.14 2.29 -3.94
C ILE A 303 17.65 2.33 -3.66
N LEU A 304 18.34 1.18 -3.68
CA LEU A 304 19.79 1.10 -3.58
C LEU A 304 20.48 1.56 -4.87
N ASP A 305 19.97 1.18 -6.05
CA ASP A 305 20.50 1.64 -7.33
C ASP A 305 20.23 3.13 -7.58
N ILE A 306 19.07 3.64 -7.15
CA ILE A 306 18.78 5.09 -7.13
C ILE A 306 19.81 5.82 -6.26
N ALA A 307 20.08 5.31 -5.04
CA ALA A 307 21.06 5.92 -4.14
C ALA A 307 22.47 5.92 -4.77
N ARG A 308 22.90 4.78 -5.33
CA ARG A 308 24.16 4.65 -6.08
C ARG A 308 24.24 5.69 -7.19
N THR A 309 23.21 5.78 -8.02
CA THR A 309 23.13 6.68 -9.18
C THR A 309 23.28 8.14 -8.79
N PHE A 310 22.53 8.61 -7.79
CA PHE A 310 22.70 9.99 -7.32
C PHE A 310 24.10 10.24 -6.78
N GLN A 311 24.64 9.32 -5.98
CA GLN A 311 25.97 9.47 -5.40
C GLN A 311 27.07 9.51 -6.48
N THR A 312 26.99 8.67 -7.51
CA THR A 312 27.89 8.69 -8.67
C THR A 312 27.81 10.01 -9.40
N LEU A 313 26.62 10.42 -9.84
CA LEU A 313 26.43 11.64 -10.64
C LEU A 313 26.85 12.91 -9.87
N ILE A 314 26.65 12.94 -8.55
CA ILE A 314 27.10 14.04 -7.68
C ILE A 314 28.62 14.05 -7.55
N ASN A 315 29.25 12.89 -7.31
CA ASN A 315 30.71 12.78 -7.18
C ASN A 315 31.44 13.14 -8.48
N GLU A 316 30.85 12.82 -9.63
CA GLU A 316 31.36 13.19 -10.95
C GLU A 316 31.09 14.66 -11.33
N GLY A 317 30.30 15.38 -10.53
CA GLY A 317 29.90 16.76 -10.80
C GLY A 317 28.90 16.93 -11.95
N LYS A 318 28.29 15.83 -12.42
CA LYS A 318 27.24 15.84 -13.45
C LYS A 318 25.90 16.32 -12.88
N LEU A 319 25.61 15.99 -11.62
CA LEU A 319 24.54 16.58 -10.84
C LEU A 319 25.12 17.42 -9.70
N GLN A 320 24.50 18.56 -9.43
CA GLN A 320 24.80 19.30 -8.21
C GLN A 320 24.14 18.60 -7.01
N PRO A 321 24.72 18.61 -5.80
CA PRO A 321 24.05 18.08 -4.63
C PRO A 321 22.65 18.70 -4.45
N PRO A 322 21.65 17.91 -4.02
CA PRO A 322 20.27 18.38 -4.00
C PRO A 322 20.09 19.55 -3.01
N LYS A 323 19.11 20.41 -3.24
CA LYS A 323 18.79 21.52 -2.31
C LYS A 323 18.21 21.02 -0.99
N ARG A 324 17.44 19.93 -1.05
CA ARG A 324 16.80 19.22 0.07
C ARG A 324 17.46 17.88 0.32
N THR A 325 17.35 17.38 1.53
CA THR A 325 17.89 16.07 1.89
C THR A 325 17.08 14.96 1.25
N LEU A 326 17.76 13.98 0.65
CA LEU A 326 17.17 12.71 0.24
C LEU A 326 17.51 11.66 1.30
N ARG A 327 16.50 11.02 1.89
CA ARG A 327 16.67 9.92 2.85
C ARG A 327 16.22 8.61 2.20
N PHE A 328 16.91 7.53 2.53
CA PHE A 328 16.58 6.18 2.11
C PHE A 328 16.39 5.31 3.35
N LEU A 329 15.28 4.57 3.38
CA LEU A 329 14.90 3.68 4.47
C LEU A 329 14.67 2.27 3.94
N TRP A 330 15.43 1.32 4.46
CA TRP A 330 15.13 -0.12 4.34
C TRP A 330 14.58 -0.59 5.67
N VAL A 331 13.33 -1.03 5.67
CA VAL A 331 12.56 -1.28 6.90
C VAL A 331 12.13 -2.74 7.01
N PRO A 332 11.90 -3.26 8.21
CA PRO A 332 10.97 -4.37 8.39
C PRO A 332 9.56 -3.84 8.09
N GLY A 333 8.91 -4.34 7.05
CA GLY A 333 7.68 -3.79 6.49
C GLY A 333 6.59 -3.56 7.53
N LEU A 334 5.99 -2.38 7.46
CA LEU A 334 4.99 -1.80 8.37
C LEU A 334 5.47 -1.64 9.82
N PHE A 335 5.87 -2.73 10.47
CA PHE A 335 6.25 -2.76 11.89
C PHE A 335 7.50 -1.95 12.17
N GLY A 336 8.52 -2.07 11.31
CA GLY A 336 9.76 -1.31 11.41
C GLY A 336 9.56 0.17 11.09
N THR A 337 8.75 0.49 10.07
CA THR A 337 8.36 1.88 9.78
C THR A 337 7.61 2.51 10.95
N MET A 338 6.68 1.77 11.56
CA MET A 338 5.95 2.25 12.74
C MET A 338 6.88 2.42 13.94
N ALA A 339 7.79 1.48 14.19
CA ALA A 339 8.78 1.59 15.27
C ALA A 339 9.70 2.79 15.09
N TYR A 340 10.18 3.01 13.86
CA TYR A 340 11.00 4.16 13.49
C TYR A 340 10.24 5.48 13.71
N ILE A 341 9.01 5.58 13.20
CA ILE A 341 8.20 6.80 13.38
C ILE A 341 7.84 7.03 14.85
N ASP A 342 7.58 5.99 15.64
CA ASP A 342 7.29 6.12 17.07
C ASP A 342 8.51 6.64 17.86
N ALA A 343 9.71 6.16 17.52
CA ALA A 343 10.97 6.65 18.08
C ALA A 343 11.32 8.08 17.65
N HIS A 344 10.78 8.53 16.52
CA HIS A 344 11.02 9.85 15.91
C HIS A 344 9.72 10.69 15.84
N PRO A 345 9.22 11.23 16.96
CA PRO A 345 8.02 12.06 16.99
C PRO A 345 8.11 13.32 16.11
N GLU A 346 9.32 13.81 15.83
CA GLU A 346 9.59 14.92 14.92
C GLU A 346 9.33 14.59 13.44
N ILE A 347 9.28 13.30 13.05
CA ILE A 347 9.02 12.86 11.68
C ILE A 347 7.54 13.01 11.36
N GLN A 348 7.13 14.21 11.02
CA GLN A 348 5.77 14.51 10.61
C GLN A 348 5.78 15.31 9.31
N GLY A 349 4.64 15.30 8.63
CA GLY A 349 4.48 15.96 7.35
C GLY A 349 4.29 17.48 7.47
N PRO A 350 4.35 18.17 6.32
CA PRO A 350 4.40 19.62 6.28
C PRO A 350 3.11 20.31 6.77
N GLU A 351 1.96 19.64 6.67
CA GLU A 351 0.70 20.16 7.21
C GLU A 351 0.68 20.27 8.75
N LEU A 352 1.50 19.47 9.42
CA LEU A 352 1.72 19.54 10.86
C LEU A 352 2.91 20.43 11.22
N GLY A 353 3.55 21.06 10.23
CA GLY A 353 4.76 21.86 10.41
C GLY A 353 6.04 21.04 10.52
N GLY A 354 6.02 19.76 10.12
CA GLY A 354 7.23 18.95 10.02
C GLY A 354 7.95 19.12 8.69
N ASN A 355 9.18 18.59 8.62
CA ASN A 355 10.06 18.82 7.47
C ASN A 355 10.15 17.63 6.50
N LEU A 356 9.46 16.52 6.78
CA LEU A 356 9.44 15.37 5.88
C LEU A 356 8.32 15.55 4.86
N LEU A 357 8.69 16.03 3.67
CA LEU A 357 7.76 16.62 2.71
C LEU A 357 6.97 15.58 1.90
N ALA A 358 7.57 14.41 1.65
CA ALA A 358 6.94 13.31 0.92
C ALA A 358 7.71 11.99 1.08
N ASN A 359 7.00 10.88 0.86
CA ASN A 359 7.57 9.54 0.74
C ASN A 359 7.24 8.88 -0.62
N LEU A 360 8.21 8.16 -1.18
CA LEU A 360 8.02 7.22 -2.29
C LEU A 360 8.33 5.82 -1.80
N ASN A 361 7.30 5.00 -1.74
CA ASN A 361 7.41 3.61 -1.34
C ASN A 361 7.55 2.72 -2.59
N LEU A 362 8.57 1.88 -2.64
CA LEU A 362 8.79 0.92 -3.71
C LEU A 362 8.58 -0.49 -3.16
N ASP A 363 7.54 -1.16 -3.66
CA ASP A 363 7.16 -2.48 -3.21
C ASP A 363 6.58 -3.32 -4.36
N VAL A 364 7.21 -4.49 -4.62
CA VAL A 364 6.93 -5.34 -5.78
C VAL A 364 7.16 -4.57 -7.10
N VAL A 365 8.38 -4.08 -7.35
CA VAL A 365 8.69 -3.14 -8.44
C VAL A 365 9.43 -3.76 -9.63
N GLY A 366 9.75 -5.05 -9.57
CA GLY A 366 10.54 -5.74 -10.59
C GLY A 366 9.76 -6.70 -11.48
N THR A 367 8.44 -6.80 -11.37
CA THR A 367 7.63 -7.83 -12.04
C THR A 367 7.84 -7.88 -13.55
N ASP A 368 8.21 -9.03 -14.10
CA ASP A 368 8.17 -9.25 -15.55
C ASP A 368 6.71 -9.18 -16.07
N LEU A 369 6.40 -8.10 -16.79
CA LEU A 369 5.03 -7.78 -17.20
C LEU A 369 4.44 -8.82 -18.17
N GLU A 370 5.27 -9.45 -19.01
CA GLU A 370 4.79 -10.43 -19.98
C GLU A 370 4.59 -11.78 -19.35
N LEU A 371 5.60 -12.25 -18.62
CA LEU A 371 5.60 -13.56 -17.99
C LEU A 371 4.50 -13.69 -16.94
N LEU A 372 4.20 -12.59 -16.24
CA LEU A 372 3.22 -12.56 -15.16
C LEU A 372 1.89 -11.90 -15.56
N HIS A 373 1.76 -11.45 -16.80
CA HIS A 373 0.58 -10.73 -17.31
C HIS A 373 0.16 -9.58 -16.39
N SER A 374 1.15 -8.81 -15.97
CA SER A 374 1.01 -7.79 -14.94
C SER A 374 1.04 -6.38 -15.50
N ARG A 375 1.11 -5.41 -14.59
CA ARG A 375 1.22 -3.98 -14.85
C ARG A 375 1.76 -3.27 -13.63
N MET A 376 2.49 -2.19 -13.86
CA MET A 376 2.88 -1.29 -12.80
C MET A 376 1.64 -0.53 -12.29
N ILE A 377 1.55 -0.34 -10.99
CA ILE A 377 0.53 0.39 -10.28
C ILE A 377 1.18 1.58 -9.58
N VAL A 378 0.67 2.78 -9.87
CA VAL A 378 0.97 4.00 -9.13
C VAL A 378 -0.20 4.28 -8.20
N THR A 379 0.02 4.15 -6.90
CA THR A 379 -1.01 4.31 -5.88
C THR A 379 -0.95 5.70 -5.28
N TRP A 380 -2.04 6.45 -5.40
CA TRP A 380 -2.13 7.84 -4.94
C TRP A 380 -2.01 7.98 -3.43
N THR A 381 -1.68 9.20 -2.98
CA THR A 381 -1.98 9.63 -1.61
C THR A 381 -3.48 9.46 -1.31
N PRO A 382 -3.88 9.08 -0.08
CA PRO A 382 -5.29 9.00 0.26
C PRO A 382 -5.97 10.36 0.15
N GLN A 383 -7.28 10.35 -0.05
CA GLN A 383 -8.06 11.57 -0.21
C GLN A 383 -8.05 12.49 1.03
N SER A 384 -7.63 11.97 2.19
CA SER A 384 -7.46 12.72 3.43
C SER A 384 -6.17 13.56 3.49
N ILE A 385 -5.20 13.28 2.61
CA ILE A 385 -3.86 13.92 2.58
C ILE A 385 -3.43 14.13 1.11
N SER A 386 -4.18 14.94 0.38
CA SER A 386 -3.91 15.17 -1.04
C SER A 386 -2.66 16.02 -1.26
N SER A 387 -1.83 15.65 -2.25
CA SER A 387 -0.56 16.32 -2.54
C SER A 387 -0.23 16.34 -4.03
N ALA A 388 0.50 17.37 -4.45
CA ALA A 388 1.07 17.51 -5.79
C ALA A 388 2.03 16.35 -6.13
N LEU A 389 2.55 15.64 -5.11
CA LEU A 389 3.36 14.43 -5.29
C LEU A 389 2.71 13.45 -6.27
N THR A 390 1.42 13.19 -6.10
CA THR A 390 0.65 12.28 -6.96
C THR A 390 0.74 12.67 -8.43
N ASP A 391 0.54 13.96 -8.73
CA ASP A 391 0.57 14.48 -10.10
C ASP A 391 1.98 14.50 -10.68
N VAL A 392 3.02 14.72 -9.86
CA VAL A 392 4.43 14.62 -10.27
C VAL A 392 4.78 13.18 -10.67
N VAL A 393 4.48 12.20 -9.82
CA VAL A 393 4.79 10.78 -10.09
C VAL A 393 4.02 10.29 -11.32
N ALA A 394 2.72 10.62 -11.41
CA ALA A 394 1.91 10.32 -12.59
C ALA A 394 2.41 11.00 -13.88
N HIS A 395 3.03 12.18 -13.76
CA HIS A 395 3.68 12.82 -14.89
C HIS A 395 4.96 12.08 -15.30
N MET A 396 5.78 11.66 -14.34
CA MET A 396 6.99 10.89 -14.64
C MET A 396 6.67 9.52 -15.23
N ALA A 397 5.62 8.83 -14.77
CA ALA A 397 5.16 7.58 -15.39
C ALA A 397 4.76 7.77 -16.86
N ARG A 398 4.03 8.85 -17.18
CA ARG A 398 3.69 9.21 -18.57
C ARG A 398 4.92 9.55 -19.41
N TYR A 399 5.94 10.17 -18.80
CA TYR A 399 7.20 10.41 -19.49
C TYR A 399 7.91 9.10 -19.82
N VAL A 400 8.01 8.18 -18.86
CA VAL A 400 8.63 6.86 -19.07
C VAL A 400 7.88 6.04 -20.13
N ASP A 401 6.55 6.15 -20.19
CA ASP A 401 5.73 5.57 -21.26
C ASP A 401 6.01 6.19 -22.65
N SER A 402 6.36 7.47 -22.70
CA SER A 402 6.61 8.19 -23.96
C SER A 402 8.00 7.93 -24.55
N ILE A 403 8.94 7.42 -23.75
CA ILE A 403 10.26 7.07 -24.22
C ILE A 403 10.28 5.57 -24.57
N GLU A 404 10.70 5.23 -25.78
CA GLU A 404 10.92 3.83 -26.15
C GLU A 404 12.15 3.30 -25.40
N LYS A 405 11.93 2.72 -24.21
CA LYS A 405 12.91 1.79 -23.62
C LYS A 405 12.68 0.42 -24.27
N THR A 406 13.30 0.19 -25.43
CA THR A 406 13.39 -1.16 -25.99
C THR A 406 14.56 -1.89 -25.30
N PRO A 407 14.32 -3.00 -24.59
CA PRO A 407 15.40 -3.80 -24.01
C PRO A 407 16.31 -4.33 -25.13
N PRO A 408 17.62 -4.51 -24.90
CA PRO A 408 18.50 -5.26 -25.81
C PRO A 408 17.98 -6.68 -26.10
N THR A 409 17.18 -7.25 -25.20
CA THR A 409 16.66 -8.63 -25.24
C THR A 409 15.19 -8.76 -25.63
N GLY A 410 14.50 -7.65 -25.93
CA GLY A 410 13.11 -7.63 -26.41
C GLY A 410 12.02 -7.82 -25.34
N HIS A 411 10.90 -7.12 -25.58
CA HIS A 411 9.54 -7.26 -25.00
C HIS A 411 9.38 -6.73 -23.54
N SER A 412 8.48 -5.81 -23.13
CA SER A 412 7.14 -5.34 -23.58
C SER A 412 6.96 -3.81 -23.59
N ASN A 413 5.85 -3.32 -24.16
CA ASN A 413 5.38 -1.95 -23.96
C ASN A 413 5.10 -1.71 -22.47
N PHE A 414 5.45 -0.54 -21.96
CA PHE A 414 5.18 -0.20 -20.56
C PHE A 414 3.67 -0.21 -20.29
N ASN A 415 3.23 -1.11 -19.39
CA ASN A 415 1.83 -1.22 -19.00
C ASN A 415 1.69 -0.76 -17.56
N TYR A 416 1.09 0.41 -17.35
CA TYR A 416 0.87 0.95 -16.02
C TYR A 416 -0.55 1.44 -15.79
N ARG A 417 -0.99 1.48 -14.54
CA ARG A 417 -2.23 2.12 -14.11
C ARG A 417 -1.95 3.04 -12.94
N ILE A 418 -2.67 4.14 -12.94
CA ILE A 418 -2.68 5.10 -11.86
C ILE A 418 -4.03 4.92 -11.14
N ILE A 419 -4.00 4.55 -9.87
CA ILE A 419 -5.21 4.17 -9.12
C ILE A 419 -5.35 4.94 -7.80
N PRO A 420 -6.58 5.05 -7.26
CA PRO A 420 -6.79 5.59 -5.91
C PRO A 420 -5.98 4.85 -4.85
N PHE A 421 -5.81 5.50 -3.70
CA PHE A 421 -5.11 4.92 -2.57
C PHE A 421 -5.65 3.53 -2.21
N HIS A 422 -4.74 2.59 -2.07
CA HIS A 422 -4.93 1.34 -1.35
C HIS A 422 -3.77 1.17 -0.36
N GLY A 423 -4.04 0.53 0.78
CA GLY A 423 -3.00 0.16 1.74
C GLY A 423 -2.21 -1.07 1.28
N GLY A 424 -1.37 -1.60 2.16
CA GLY A 424 -0.66 -2.87 1.94
C GLY A 424 0.85 -2.78 2.13
N SER A 425 1.41 -1.59 2.21
CA SER A 425 2.85 -1.37 2.38
C SER A 425 3.14 -0.12 3.21
N ASP A 426 4.41 0.23 3.38
CA ASP A 426 4.88 1.28 4.31
C ASP A 426 4.31 2.68 4.04
N HIS A 427 3.90 2.98 2.80
CA HIS A 427 3.21 4.24 2.47
C HIS A 427 1.94 4.45 3.29
N LEU A 428 1.30 3.39 3.78
CA LEU A 428 0.17 3.46 4.71
C LEU A 428 0.53 4.20 6.00
N ILE A 429 1.71 3.92 6.57
CA ILE A 429 2.13 4.53 7.84
C ILE A 429 2.37 6.03 7.65
N PHE A 430 3.11 6.40 6.59
CA PHE A 430 3.39 7.81 6.28
C PHE A 430 2.11 8.63 6.03
N ASN A 431 1.16 8.04 5.32
CA ASN A 431 -0.12 8.67 4.95
C ASN A 431 -1.15 8.74 6.10
N ASP A 432 -0.82 8.32 7.32
CA ASP A 432 -1.73 8.40 8.45
C ASP A 432 -2.08 9.84 8.82
N GLY A 433 -3.32 10.08 9.25
CA GLY A 433 -3.84 11.41 9.59
C GLY A 433 -3.08 12.13 10.72
N MET A 434 -2.35 11.41 11.59
CA MET A 434 -1.53 11.97 12.67
C MET A 434 -0.04 12.10 12.31
N ILE A 435 0.37 11.59 11.16
CA ILE A 435 1.75 11.72 10.63
C ILE A 435 1.77 12.71 9.47
N ARG A 436 0.77 12.63 8.58
CA ARG A 436 0.51 13.51 7.43
C ARG A 436 1.64 13.70 6.44
N ILE A 437 2.46 12.66 6.24
CA ILE A 437 3.49 12.65 5.19
C ILE A 437 2.84 12.10 3.92
N PRO A 438 2.63 12.93 2.87
CA PRO A 438 2.05 12.44 1.62
C PRO A 438 2.96 11.37 1.02
N SER A 439 2.42 10.18 0.79
CA SER A 439 3.17 9.06 0.25
C SER A 439 2.48 8.42 -0.94
N VAL A 440 3.25 8.15 -1.99
CA VAL A 440 2.85 7.36 -3.16
C VAL A 440 3.58 6.02 -3.11
N MET A 441 2.91 4.96 -3.54
CA MET A 441 3.53 3.64 -3.74
C MET A 441 3.64 3.33 -5.24
N LEU A 442 4.79 2.78 -5.62
CA LEU A 442 5.02 2.12 -6.90
C LEU A 442 5.09 0.62 -6.63
N GLY A 443 4.33 -0.17 -7.40
CA GLY A 443 4.35 -1.63 -7.32
C GLY A 443 3.70 -2.27 -8.53
N HIS A 444 3.43 -3.57 -8.49
CA HIS A 444 2.85 -4.30 -9.63
C HIS A 444 1.70 -5.20 -9.20
N TRP A 445 0.65 -5.24 -10.03
CA TRP A 445 -0.50 -6.10 -9.79
C TRP A 445 -1.36 -6.33 -11.06
N PRO A 446 -1.88 -7.54 -11.32
CA PRO A 446 -1.80 -8.77 -10.51
C PRO A 446 -0.44 -9.46 -10.61
N ASP A 447 -0.05 -10.17 -9.56
CA ASP A 447 1.15 -11.03 -9.53
C ASP A 447 0.80 -12.29 -8.74
N TYR A 448 0.71 -13.45 -9.42
CA TYR A 448 0.36 -14.71 -8.75
C TYR A 448 1.52 -15.28 -7.92
N THR A 449 2.74 -14.76 -8.10
CA THR A 449 3.93 -15.23 -7.39
C THR A 449 4.07 -14.58 -6.01
N HIS A 450 3.39 -13.44 -5.78
CA HIS A 450 3.39 -12.72 -4.52
C HIS A 450 3.09 -13.65 -3.33
N LEU A 451 3.98 -13.65 -2.34
CA LEU A 451 3.97 -14.53 -1.16
C LEU A 451 4.03 -16.04 -1.49
N THR A 452 4.75 -16.43 -2.54
CA THR A 452 4.93 -17.84 -2.93
C THR A 452 6.38 -18.19 -3.24
N SER A 453 6.70 -19.49 -3.25
CA SER A 453 8.04 -19.96 -3.65
C SER A 453 8.33 -19.78 -5.14
N GLU A 454 7.35 -19.32 -5.90
CA GLU A 454 7.48 -18.99 -7.30
C GLU A 454 7.91 -17.54 -7.54
N ASP A 455 8.11 -16.72 -6.50
CA ASP A 455 8.62 -15.34 -6.61
C ASP A 455 10.15 -15.29 -6.82
N THR A 456 10.62 -15.84 -7.92
CA THR A 456 12.06 -16.02 -8.18
C THR A 456 12.68 -14.88 -8.96
N ALA A 457 14.00 -14.70 -8.84
CA ALA A 457 14.73 -13.63 -9.53
C ALA A 457 14.68 -13.72 -11.07
N GLU A 458 14.37 -14.89 -11.63
CA GLU A 458 14.14 -15.05 -13.07
C GLU A 458 12.90 -14.28 -13.55
N LYS A 459 11.93 -14.05 -12.66
CA LYS A 459 10.68 -13.33 -12.94
C LYS A 459 10.75 -11.84 -12.62
N VAL A 460 11.93 -11.37 -12.24
CA VAL A 460 12.24 -9.96 -12.06
C VAL A 460 12.87 -9.43 -13.36
N ASP A 461 12.22 -8.47 -14.01
CA ASP A 461 12.70 -7.84 -15.24
C ASP A 461 13.57 -6.61 -14.92
N PRO A 462 14.85 -6.58 -15.33
CA PRO A 462 15.69 -5.40 -15.15
C PRO A 462 15.15 -4.15 -15.85
N VAL A 463 14.40 -4.28 -16.95
CA VAL A 463 13.83 -3.12 -17.64
C VAL A 463 12.73 -2.48 -16.81
N GLU A 464 11.89 -3.29 -16.16
CA GLU A 464 10.86 -2.79 -15.24
C GLU A 464 11.47 -2.12 -14.02
N LEU A 465 12.53 -2.71 -13.44
CA LEU A 465 13.30 -2.04 -12.37
C LEU A 465 13.77 -0.65 -12.82
N GLU A 466 14.40 -0.55 -13.99
CA GLU A 466 14.90 0.74 -14.50
C GLU A 466 13.78 1.73 -14.86
N ARG A 467 12.59 1.25 -15.25
CA ARG A 467 11.40 2.09 -15.47
C ARG A 467 10.93 2.68 -14.15
N VAL A 468 10.79 1.86 -13.10
CA VAL A 468 10.36 2.30 -11.77
C VAL A 468 11.40 3.24 -11.14
N GLU A 469 12.68 2.89 -11.22
CA GLU A 469 13.78 3.70 -10.72
C GLU A 469 13.80 5.09 -11.35
N LEU A 470 13.63 5.17 -12.68
CA LEU A 470 13.59 6.45 -13.38
C LEU A 470 12.40 7.31 -12.94
N ILE A 471 11.22 6.70 -12.76
CA ILE A 471 10.04 7.42 -12.24
C ILE A 471 10.34 7.99 -10.85
N ALA A 472 10.85 7.16 -9.95
CA ALA A 472 11.10 7.52 -8.56
C ALA A 472 12.26 8.54 -8.42
N ALA A 473 13.38 8.31 -9.11
CA ALA A 473 14.53 9.19 -9.12
C ALA A 473 14.17 10.57 -9.70
N ALA A 474 13.53 10.61 -10.88
CA ALA A 474 13.18 11.87 -11.52
C ALA A 474 12.15 12.68 -10.70
N ALA A 475 11.14 12.04 -10.13
CA ALA A 475 10.10 12.71 -9.35
C ALA A 475 10.68 13.44 -8.13
N PHE A 476 11.53 12.76 -7.37
CA PHE A 476 12.12 13.31 -6.15
C PHE A 476 13.31 14.22 -6.43
N TRP A 477 14.10 13.97 -7.47
CA TRP A 477 15.11 14.94 -7.91
C TRP A 477 14.48 16.27 -8.30
N TYR A 478 13.36 16.22 -9.02
CA TYR A 478 12.57 17.40 -9.37
C TYR A 478 12.04 18.15 -8.14
N LEU A 479 11.42 17.46 -7.19
CA LEU A 479 10.88 18.07 -5.97
C LEU A 479 11.97 18.57 -5.02
N ALA A 480 13.10 17.86 -4.92
CA ALA A 480 14.24 18.26 -4.12
C ALA A 480 14.79 19.61 -4.59
N ASN A 481 14.83 19.82 -5.90
CA ASN A 481 15.48 20.97 -6.54
C ASN A 481 14.51 22.00 -7.15
N LEU A 482 13.22 21.90 -6.83
CA LEU A 482 12.15 22.68 -7.47
C LEU A 482 12.47 24.18 -7.51
N SER A 483 12.69 24.71 -8.72
CA SER A 483 12.91 26.15 -8.94
C SER A 483 11.58 26.93 -8.94
N GLU A 484 11.68 28.26 -8.86
CA GLU A 484 10.52 29.14 -8.94
C GLU A 484 9.76 28.97 -10.27
N GLU A 485 10.46 28.94 -11.42
CA GLU A 485 9.83 28.74 -12.73
C GLU A 485 9.12 27.37 -12.82
N GLN A 486 9.81 26.31 -12.41
CA GLN A 486 9.24 24.96 -12.39
C GLN A 486 8.02 24.87 -11.48
N SER A 487 8.02 25.59 -10.34
CA SER A 487 6.86 25.61 -9.45
C SER A 487 5.61 26.22 -10.09
N LEU A 488 5.75 27.18 -11.02
CA LEU A 488 4.62 27.72 -11.79
C LEU A 488 4.07 26.69 -12.78
N ARG A 489 4.96 25.95 -13.46
CA ARG A 489 4.57 24.85 -14.36
C ARG A 489 3.87 23.74 -13.59
N LEU A 490 4.39 23.37 -12.42
CA LEU A 490 3.77 22.40 -11.53
C LEU A 490 2.39 22.85 -11.08
N ALA A 491 2.24 24.11 -10.65
CA ALA A 491 0.94 24.65 -10.24
C ALA A 491 -0.08 24.59 -11.37
N ASN A 492 0.32 24.87 -12.61
CA ASN A 492 -0.56 24.72 -13.77
C ASN A 492 -0.95 23.26 -14.04
N LEU A 493 0.02 22.33 -13.95
CA LEU A 493 -0.24 20.89 -14.12
C LEU A 493 -1.23 20.37 -13.06
N VAL A 494 -0.96 20.66 -11.78
CA VAL A 494 -1.80 20.23 -10.66
C VAL A 494 -3.18 20.86 -10.75
N ALA A 495 -3.28 22.14 -11.12
CA ALA A 495 -4.58 22.79 -11.33
C ALA A 495 -5.39 22.15 -12.47
N ALA A 496 -4.76 21.82 -13.60
CA ALA A 496 -5.45 21.12 -14.69
C ALA A 496 -5.96 19.73 -14.26
N LYS A 497 -5.15 19.00 -13.49
CA LYS A 497 -5.54 17.69 -12.94
C LYS A 497 -6.62 17.81 -11.86
N ALA A 498 -6.58 18.85 -11.06
CA ALA A 498 -7.64 19.19 -10.12
C ALA A 498 -8.98 19.44 -10.81
N GLN A 499 -8.99 20.19 -11.92
CA GLN A 499 -10.20 20.42 -12.70
C GLN A 499 -10.78 19.12 -13.28
N GLU A 500 -9.92 18.21 -13.76
CA GLU A 500 -10.30 16.89 -14.26
C GLU A 500 -10.99 16.06 -13.16
N ARG A 501 -10.38 15.96 -11.98
CA ARG A 501 -10.94 15.21 -10.84
C ARG A 501 -12.23 15.84 -10.31
N LEU A 502 -12.29 17.17 -10.21
CA LEU A 502 -13.51 17.87 -9.82
C LEU A 502 -14.67 17.63 -10.81
N ALA A 503 -14.38 17.49 -12.10
CA ALA A 503 -15.39 17.12 -13.10
C ALA A 503 -15.87 15.67 -12.94
N GLN A 504 -14.98 14.73 -12.60
CA GLN A 504 -15.36 13.34 -12.28
C GLN A 504 -16.26 13.28 -11.04
N ASP A 505 -15.95 14.06 -10.00
CA ASP A 505 -16.79 14.15 -8.80
C ASP A 505 -18.15 14.81 -9.09
N SER A 506 -18.19 15.82 -9.96
CA SER A 506 -19.44 16.40 -10.47
C SER A 506 -20.29 15.36 -11.21
N GLN A 507 -19.67 14.52 -12.03
CA GLN A 507 -20.37 13.44 -12.74
C GLN A 507 -20.96 12.44 -11.74
N ARG A 508 -20.16 11.98 -10.77
CA ARG A 508 -20.61 11.07 -9.70
C ARG A 508 -21.81 11.62 -8.93
N ALA A 509 -21.72 12.87 -8.47
CA ALA A 509 -22.81 13.56 -7.78
C ALA A 509 -24.08 13.68 -8.66
N SER A 510 -23.90 13.95 -9.96
CA SER A 510 -25.02 14.04 -10.90
C SER A 510 -25.68 12.67 -11.15
N SER A 511 -24.90 11.59 -11.25
CA SER A 511 -25.42 10.23 -11.43
C SER A 511 -26.31 9.80 -10.26
N TRP A 512 -25.89 10.06 -9.01
CA TRP A 512 -26.74 9.79 -7.84
C TRP A 512 -28.08 10.52 -7.93
N LEU A 513 -28.08 11.77 -8.37
CA LEU A 513 -29.30 12.54 -8.59
C LEU A 513 -30.16 12.03 -9.75
N LEU A 514 -29.57 11.46 -10.80
CA LEU A 514 -30.29 10.91 -11.96
C LEU A 514 -30.93 9.55 -11.66
N GLU A 515 -30.30 8.76 -10.79
CA GLU A 515 -30.76 7.42 -10.41
C GLU A 515 -31.77 7.44 -9.26
N ALA A 516 -31.77 8.48 -8.43
CA ALA A 516 -32.66 8.60 -7.28
C ALA A 516 -34.15 8.72 -7.68
N PRO A 517 -35.09 8.22 -6.87
CA PRO A 517 -36.51 8.55 -7.02
C PRO A 517 -36.78 10.01 -6.61
N VAL A 518 -37.87 10.60 -7.12
CA VAL A 518 -38.18 12.04 -6.98
C VAL A 518 -38.28 12.48 -5.52
N ASP A 519 -38.84 11.64 -4.67
CA ASP A 519 -39.00 11.86 -3.22
C ASP A 519 -37.68 11.86 -2.44
N ARG A 520 -36.59 11.30 -3.00
CA ARG A 520 -35.24 11.31 -2.41
C ARG A 520 -34.27 12.29 -3.06
N LEU A 521 -34.72 13.11 -4.01
CA LEU A 521 -33.83 14.05 -4.72
C LEU A 521 -33.19 15.08 -3.80
N GLU A 522 -33.89 15.53 -2.75
CA GLU A 522 -33.33 16.50 -1.80
C GLU A 522 -32.20 15.89 -0.95
N GLU A 523 -32.40 14.66 -0.47
CA GLU A 523 -31.38 13.90 0.26
C GLU A 523 -30.14 13.70 -0.61
N MET A 524 -30.33 13.20 -1.84
CA MET A 524 -29.23 12.93 -2.77
C MET A 524 -28.56 14.20 -3.29
N TYR A 525 -29.29 15.32 -3.37
CA TYR A 525 -28.70 16.63 -3.65
C TYR A 525 -27.72 17.04 -2.53
N ASN A 526 -28.10 16.82 -1.27
CA ASN A 526 -27.22 17.12 -0.15
C ASN A 526 -25.99 16.22 -0.13
N GLU A 527 -26.11 14.92 -0.45
CA GLU A 527 -24.95 14.04 -0.62
C GLU A 527 -24.07 14.48 -1.80
N GLY A 528 -24.65 14.79 -2.96
CA GLY A 528 -23.93 15.29 -4.12
C GLY A 528 -23.21 16.61 -3.85
N ARG A 529 -23.81 17.51 -3.06
CA ARG A 529 -23.17 18.76 -2.63
C ARG A 529 -21.97 18.49 -1.72
N ARG A 530 -22.06 17.53 -0.79
CA ARG A 530 -20.93 17.11 0.07
C ARG A 530 -19.77 16.56 -0.75
N VAL A 531 -20.05 15.79 -1.81
CA VAL A 531 -19.04 15.35 -2.79
C VAL A 531 -18.30 16.52 -3.40
N VAL A 532 -19.01 17.52 -3.91
CA VAL A 532 -18.38 18.69 -4.57
C VAL A 532 -17.60 19.55 -3.56
N THR A 533 -18.13 19.75 -2.35
CA THR A 533 -17.45 20.50 -1.29
C THR A 533 -16.16 19.80 -0.86
N PHE A 534 -16.19 18.50 -0.62
CA PHE A 534 -14.99 17.74 -0.25
C PHE A 534 -13.99 17.68 -1.40
N ALA A 535 -14.45 17.52 -2.64
CA ALA A 535 -13.58 17.54 -3.83
C ALA A 535 -12.83 18.89 -3.93
N LEU A 536 -13.50 20.01 -3.70
CA LEU A 536 -12.85 21.32 -3.64
C LEU A 536 -11.75 21.36 -2.57
N GLU A 537 -12.06 20.93 -1.34
CA GLU A 537 -11.08 20.89 -0.24
C GLU A 537 -9.86 20.04 -0.61
N ARG A 538 -10.09 18.83 -1.14
CA ARG A 538 -9.05 17.89 -1.58
C ARG A 538 -8.15 18.51 -2.66
N GLU A 539 -8.73 19.09 -3.70
CA GLU A 539 -7.96 19.65 -4.81
C GLU A 539 -7.19 20.93 -4.42
N GLN A 540 -7.78 21.77 -3.56
CA GLN A 540 -7.06 22.92 -3.00
C GLN A 540 -5.90 22.47 -2.11
N GLN A 541 -6.06 21.38 -1.35
CA GLN A 541 -4.97 20.79 -0.56
C GLN A 541 -3.81 20.34 -1.45
N ALA A 542 -4.09 19.61 -2.54
CA ALA A 542 -3.07 19.19 -3.51
C ALA A 542 -2.33 20.39 -4.10
N LEU A 543 -3.03 21.45 -4.51
CA LEU A 543 -2.41 22.64 -5.09
C LEU A 543 -1.59 23.43 -4.06
N ASN A 544 -2.09 23.57 -2.83
CA ASN A 544 -1.38 24.24 -1.75
C ASN A 544 -0.11 23.50 -1.33
N SER A 545 -0.05 22.18 -1.50
CA SER A 545 1.14 21.39 -1.16
C SER A 545 2.40 21.78 -1.95
N ILE A 546 2.25 22.41 -3.11
CA ILE A 546 3.38 22.97 -3.90
C ILE A 546 4.16 23.99 -3.08
N LEU A 547 3.47 24.73 -2.19
CA LEU A 547 4.09 25.77 -1.37
C LEU A 547 5.01 25.22 -0.28
N TYR A 548 4.96 23.91 0.01
CA TYR A 548 5.95 23.25 0.87
C TYR A 548 7.32 23.15 0.19
N PHE A 549 7.33 23.06 -1.15
CA PHE A 549 8.54 23.00 -1.97
C PHE A 549 8.98 24.37 -2.49
N SER A 550 8.04 25.28 -2.74
CA SER A 550 8.34 26.63 -3.23
C SER A 550 7.38 27.67 -2.62
N PRO A 551 7.69 28.19 -1.42
CA PRO A 551 6.82 29.15 -0.72
C PRO A 551 6.89 30.60 -1.27
N LEU A 552 7.60 30.82 -2.37
CA LEU A 552 7.94 32.12 -2.94
C LEU A 552 6.72 32.91 -3.42
N GLY A 553 6.88 34.23 -3.51
CA GLY A 553 5.79 35.18 -3.79
C GLY A 553 5.00 34.89 -5.07
N PRO A 554 5.66 34.67 -6.22
CA PRO A 554 4.97 34.36 -7.48
C PRO A 554 4.19 33.04 -7.44
N SER A 555 4.80 31.97 -6.95
CA SER A 555 4.16 30.64 -6.79
C SER A 555 2.94 30.71 -5.89
N ARG A 556 3.06 31.38 -4.74
CA ARG A 556 1.94 31.61 -3.80
C ARG A 556 0.77 32.33 -4.45
N ARG A 557 1.03 33.42 -5.19
CA ARG A 557 -0.04 34.17 -5.88
C ARG A 557 -0.72 33.33 -6.96
N PHE A 558 0.05 32.53 -7.70
CA PHE A 558 -0.52 31.70 -8.76
C PHE A 558 -1.36 30.55 -8.21
N VAL A 559 -0.90 29.88 -7.16
CA VAL A 559 -1.67 28.87 -6.41
C VAL A 559 -2.98 29.47 -5.87
N GLN A 560 -2.94 30.68 -5.30
CA GLN A 560 -4.15 31.37 -4.83
C GLN A 560 -5.16 31.67 -5.96
N THR A 561 -4.69 32.11 -7.12
CA THR A 561 -5.54 32.34 -8.31
C THR A 561 -6.26 31.06 -8.71
N TRP A 562 -5.54 29.93 -8.76
CA TRP A 562 -6.13 28.64 -9.11
C TRP A 562 -7.08 28.11 -8.03
N ASN A 563 -6.78 28.29 -6.74
CA ASN A 563 -7.71 27.96 -5.66
C ASN A 563 -9.04 28.69 -5.81
N GLN A 564 -9.03 29.98 -6.18
CA GLN A 564 -10.24 30.75 -6.44
C GLN A 564 -10.97 30.27 -7.71
N ALA A 565 -10.25 29.85 -8.74
CA ALA A 565 -10.85 29.29 -9.95
C ALA A 565 -11.57 27.97 -9.66
N LEU A 566 -10.96 27.08 -8.86
CA LEU A 566 -11.58 25.83 -8.42
C LEU A 566 -12.81 26.09 -7.54
N ASP A 567 -12.75 27.06 -6.63
CA ASP A 567 -13.92 27.48 -5.83
C ASP A 567 -15.06 27.93 -6.74
N ASN A 568 -14.80 28.84 -7.68
CA ASN A 568 -15.80 29.31 -8.65
C ASN A 568 -16.42 28.14 -9.45
N GLN A 569 -15.59 27.19 -9.90
CA GLN A 569 -16.05 26.00 -10.61
C GLN A 569 -16.95 25.12 -9.74
N SER A 570 -16.58 24.89 -8.47
CA SER A 570 -17.41 24.13 -7.52
C SER A 570 -18.79 24.78 -7.34
N GLN A 571 -18.86 26.11 -7.26
CA GLN A 571 -20.12 26.84 -7.13
C GLN A 571 -20.98 26.72 -8.39
N VAL A 572 -20.37 26.69 -9.57
CA VAL A 572 -21.08 26.39 -10.83
C VAL A 572 -21.66 24.99 -10.79
N ILE A 573 -20.88 23.98 -10.40
CA ILE A 573 -21.33 22.59 -10.28
C ILE A 573 -22.52 22.48 -9.32
N ILE A 574 -22.43 23.08 -8.13
CA ILE A 574 -23.53 23.05 -7.14
C ILE A 574 -24.81 23.66 -7.71
N ARG A 575 -24.73 24.77 -8.46
CA ARG A 575 -25.89 25.36 -9.15
C ARG A 575 -26.46 24.44 -10.23
N THR A 576 -25.61 23.71 -10.94
CA THR A 576 -26.05 22.71 -11.93
C THR A 576 -26.77 21.54 -11.26
N LEU A 577 -26.28 21.04 -10.12
CA LEU A 577 -26.98 20.01 -9.34
C LEU A 577 -28.36 20.51 -8.87
N GLN A 578 -28.47 21.77 -8.43
CA GLN A 578 -29.77 22.38 -8.08
C GLN A 578 -30.72 22.44 -9.26
N ALA A 579 -30.21 22.83 -10.44
CA ALA A 579 -31.01 22.86 -11.66
C ALA A 579 -31.50 21.46 -12.05
N LEU A 580 -30.65 20.45 -11.92
CA LEU A 580 -31.00 19.06 -12.20
C LEU A 580 -32.15 18.57 -11.30
N VAL A 581 -32.11 18.85 -9.99
CA VAL A 581 -33.20 18.51 -9.07
C VAL A 581 -34.53 19.11 -9.54
N ARG A 582 -34.53 20.39 -9.93
CA ARG A 582 -35.74 21.07 -10.44
C ARG A 582 -36.26 20.44 -11.73
N GLN A 583 -35.37 20.08 -12.65
CA GLN A 583 -35.75 19.43 -13.92
C GLN A 583 -36.33 18.03 -13.70
N ARG A 584 -35.93 17.34 -12.63
CA ARG A 584 -36.50 16.05 -12.23
C ARG A 584 -37.78 16.17 -11.39
N GLY A 585 -38.31 17.37 -11.20
CA GLY A 585 -39.55 17.61 -10.45
C GLY A 585 -39.36 17.60 -8.92
N GLY A 586 -38.13 17.65 -8.43
CA GLY A 586 -37.84 17.79 -7.01
C GLY A 586 -37.93 19.24 -6.54
N ASN A 587 -38.31 19.43 -5.27
CA ASN A 587 -38.24 20.72 -4.58
C ASN A 587 -37.11 20.66 -3.54
N LEU A 588 -36.31 21.73 -3.46
CA LEU A 588 -35.27 21.85 -2.45
C LEU A 588 -35.77 22.73 -1.31
N SER A 589 -35.75 22.21 -0.08
CA SER A 589 -35.85 23.06 1.09
C SER A 589 -34.48 23.64 1.40
N PHE A 590 -34.42 24.96 1.53
CA PHE A 590 -33.22 25.61 2.07
C PHE A 590 -33.17 25.56 3.61
N SER A 591 -34.19 25.01 4.27
CA SER A 591 -34.17 24.77 5.72
C SER A 591 -33.41 23.48 6.06
N GLN A 592 -32.17 23.61 6.51
CA GLN A 592 -31.40 22.48 7.04
C GLN A 592 -31.78 22.20 8.49
N VAL A 593 -32.98 21.66 8.72
CA VAL A 593 -33.28 21.09 10.03
C VAL A 593 -32.53 19.77 10.15
N ARG A 594 -31.45 19.78 10.92
CA ARG A 594 -30.67 18.57 11.22
C ARG A 594 -31.55 17.53 11.90
N THR A 595 -31.38 16.26 11.54
CA THR A 595 -32.00 15.16 12.28
C THR A 595 -31.49 15.10 13.72
N PHE A 596 -32.07 14.25 14.56
CA PHE A 596 -31.53 14.04 15.92
C PHE A 596 -30.09 13.48 15.85
N GLU A 597 -29.86 12.51 14.99
CA GLU A 597 -28.57 11.85 14.78
C GLU A 597 -27.52 12.84 14.24
N GLU A 598 -27.89 13.69 13.29
CA GLU A 598 -27.00 14.74 12.80
C GLU A 598 -26.68 15.78 13.87
N ARG A 599 -27.62 16.11 14.76
CA ARG A 599 -27.36 17.02 15.90
C ARG A 599 -26.40 16.40 16.90
N GLU A 600 -26.59 15.13 17.25
CA GLU A 600 -25.67 14.42 18.13
C GLU A 600 -24.27 14.29 17.51
N ALA A 601 -24.17 13.88 16.25
CA ALA A 601 -22.89 13.79 15.55
C ALA A 601 -22.18 15.15 15.39
N ALA A 602 -22.93 16.24 15.21
CA ALA A 602 -22.35 17.58 15.15
C ALA A 602 -21.89 18.10 16.53
N ALA A 603 -22.32 17.49 17.63
CA ALA A 603 -22.03 17.98 18.97
C ALA A 603 -20.70 17.46 19.54
N TRP A 604 -20.01 16.54 18.86
CA TRP A 604 -18.80 15.89 19.34
C TRP A 604 -17.66 16.02 18.34
N ILE A 605 -16.48 16.36 18.85
CA ILE A 605 -15.21 16.40 18.12
C ILE A 605 -14.33 15.27 18.66
N PRO A 606 -14.05 14.23 17.87
CA PRO A 606 -13.09 13.19 18.24
C PRO A 606 -11.64 13.65 18.03
N SER A 607 -10.76 13.26 18.94
CA SER A 607 -9.30 13.48 18.85
C SER A 607 -8.55 12.18 19.09
N ARG A 608 -7.57 11.88 18.24
CA ARG A 608 -6.79 10.65 18.36
C ARG A 608 -5.84 10.67 19.57
N LEU A 609 -5.69 9.51 20.20
CA LEU A 609 -4.72 9.26 21.29
C LEU A 609 -3.47 8.52 20.82
N THR A 610 -3.46 8.05 19.58
CA THR A 610 -2.38 7.26 18.99
C THR A 610 -1.91 7.91 17.70
N ARG A 611 -0.66 7.64 17.32
CA ARG A 611 -0.02 8.08 16.08
C ARG A 611 0.18 6.89 15.14
N GLY A 612 0.10 7.11 13.83
CA GLY A 612 0.16 6.02 12.85
C GLY A 612 -1.18 5.27 12.73
N PRO A 613 -1.39 4.51 11.66
CA PRO A 613 -2.68 3.87 11.42
C PRO A 613 -3.03 2.91 12.57
N LEU A 614 -4.31 2.61 12.77
CA LEU A 614 -4.68 1.61 13.77
C LEU A 614 -4.18 0.23 13.35
N GLY A 615 -3.77 -0.60 14.32
CA GLY A 615 -3.52 -2.02 14.07
C GLY A 615 -4.77 -2.70 13.50
N TYR A 616 -4.58 -3.72 12.65
CA TYR A 616 -5.63 -4.30 11.82
C TYR A 616 -6.87 -4.82 12.57
N ASP A 617 -6.69 -5.28 13.81
CA ASP A 617 -7.76 -5.83 14.65
C ASP A 617 -8.46 -4.77 15.51
N LEU A 618 -8.06 -3.50 15.43
CA LEU A 618 -8.63 -2.41 16.21
C LEU A 618 -9.76 -1.69 15.48
N PRO A 619 -10.81 -1.24 16.20
CA PRO A 619 -10.98 -1.34 17.66
C PRO A 619 -11.49 -2.70 18.15
N GLN A 620 -11.85 -3.62 17.25
CA GLN A 620 -12.59 -4.86 17.55
C GLN A 620 -11.95 -5.66 18.69
N ALA A 621 -10.63 -5.82 18.70
CA ALA A 621 -9.90 -6.56 19.73
C ALA A 621 -10.07 -6.03 21.16
N ARG A 622 -10.54 -4.80 21.34
CA ARG A 622 -10.78 -4.16 22.65
C ARG A 622 -12.26 -4.06 23.01
N LEU A 623 -13.15 -4.67 22.22
CA LEU A 623 -14.59 -4.62 22.40
C LEU A 623 -15.15 -5.96 22.90
N SER A 624 -16.31 -5.90 23.55
CA SER A 624 -17.04 -7.12 23.93
C SER A 624 -17.52 -7.88 22.68
N GLU A 625 -17.84 -9.17 22.83
CA GLU A 625 -18.32 -10.02 21.73
C GLU A 625 -19.58 -9.44 21.05
N THR A 626 -20.55 -8.97 21.84
CA THR A 626 -21.77 -8.32 21.33
C THR A 626 -21.50 -7.03 20.55
N GLU A 627 -20.42 -6.32 20.88
CA GLU A 627 -20.04 -5.11 20.14
C GLU A 627 -19.28 -5.46 18.86
N ARG A 628 -18.45 -6.50 18.90
CA ARG A 628 -17.74 -7.00 17.72
C ARG A 628 -18.68 -7.50 16.64
N SER A 629 -19.81 -8.12 16.99
CA SER A 629 -20.77 -8.63 16.00
C SER A 629 -21.38 -7.53 15.12
N TRP A 630 -21.33 -6.25 15.51
CA TRP A 630 -21.76 -5.16 14.62
C TRP A 630 -20.87 -5.03 13.37
N TYR A 631 -19.58 -5.38 13.47
CA TYR A 631 -18.62 -5.30 12.36
C TYR A 631 -18.88 -6.34 11.25
N GLU A 632 -19.70 -7.35 11.53
CA GLU A 632 -20.15 -8.34 10.55
C GLU A 632 -21.36 -7.85 9.74
N THR A 633 -21.96 -6.71 10.12
CA THR A 633 -23.11 -6.15 9.41
C THR A 633 -22.69 -5.40 8.14
N ALA A 634 -23.57 -5.38 7.15
CA ALA A 634 -23.36 -4.61 5.92
C ALA A 634 -23.16 -3.10 6.18
N GLU A 635 -23.77 -2.56 7.25
CA GLU A 635 -23.58 -1.16 7.63
C GLU A 635 -22.14 -0.87 8.04
N ALA A 636 -21.53 -1.71 8.89
CA ALA A 636 -20.15 -1.55 9.30
C ALA A 636 -19.16 -1.82 8.15
N GLN A 637 -19.41 -2.87 7.35
CA GLN A 637 -18.58 -3.23 6.20
C GLN A 637 -18.59 -2.16 5.09
N SER A 638 -19.60 -1.29 5.07
CA SER A 638 -19.67 -0.16 4.13
C SER A 638 -18.76 1.02 4.50
N LEU A 639 -18.15 1.01 5.69
CA LEU A 639 -17.26 2.10 6.12
C LEU A 639 -15.83 1.88 5.63
N ASP A 640 -15.27 2.87 4.94
CA ASP A 640 -13.82 2.97 4.80
C ASP A 640 -13.22 3.45 6.13
N THR A 641 -12.86 2.49 6.98
CA THR A 641 -12.38 2.73 8.35
C THR A 641 -11.04 3.45 8.37
N TYR A 642 -10.17 3.22 7.37
CA TYR A 642 -8.89 3.90 7.25
C TYR A 642 -9.09 5.40 6.97
N LEU A 643 -9.89 5.75 5.97
CA LEU A 643 -10.20 7.16 5.69
C LEU A 643 -10.94 7.82 6.85
N LEU A 644 -11.91 7.12 7.47
CA LEU A 644 -12.64 7.61 8.64
C LEU A 644 -11.66 8.00 9.76
N VAL A 645 -10.74 7.10 10.12
CA VAL A 645 -9.71 7.36 11.14
C VAL A 645 -8.79 8.51 10.73
N ASN A 646 -8.40 8.60 9.45
CA ASN A 646 -7.57 9.69 8.96
C ASN A 646 -8.27 11.07 9.00
N PHE A 647 -9.59 11.12 8.99
CA PHE A 647 -10.34 12.36 9.17
C PHE A 647 -10.52 12.78 10.64
N ILE A 648 -10.16 11.94 11.61
CA ILE A 648 -10.14 12.29 13.04
C ILE A 648 -8.89 13.11 13.34
N ASP A 649 -9.00 14.42 13.19
CA ASP A 649 -7.90 15.39 13.33
C ASP A 649 -8.00 16.25 14.60
N GLY A 650 -8.95 15.93 15.50
CA GLY A 650 -9.21 16.74 16.70
C GLY A 650 -9.92 18.06 16.44
N ARG A 651 -10.32 18.35 15.19
CA ARG A 651 -10.98 19.60 14.76
C ARG A 651 -12.36 19.35 14.20
N ARG A 652 -12.52 18.34 13.33
CA ARG A 652 -13.80 17.99 12.71
C ARG A 652 -14.74 17.35 13.72
N THR A 653 -16.00 17.73 13.66
CA THR A 653 -17.09 17.01 14.33
C THR A 653 -17.32 15.64 13.69
N ILE A 654 -17.99 14.73 14.38
CA ILE A 654 -18.38 13.42 13.81
C ILE A 654 -19.20 13.61 12.53
N LEU A 655 -20.06 14.63 12.47
CA LEU A 655 -20.83 14.94 11.28
C LEU A 655 -19.96 15.42 10.12
N GLU A 656 -18.94 16.25 10.37
CA GLU A 656 -18.00 16.70 9.35
C GLU A 656 -17.12 15.55 8.83
N ILE A 657 -16.69 14.64 9.70
CA ILE A 657 -15.98 13.40 9.32
C ILE A 657 -16.87 12.55 8.41
N ARG A 658 -18.13 12.33 8.79
CA ARG A 658 -19.09 11.62 7.96
C ARG A 658 -19.26 12.28 6.59
N ASN A 659 -19.36 13.61 6.54
CA ASN A 659 -19.53 14.34 5.28
C ASN A 659 -18.30 14.23 4.38
N ALA A 660 -17.09 14.30 4.95
CA ALA A 660 -15.84 14.06 4.22
C ALA A 660 -15.77 12.61 3.70
N LEU A 661 -16.20 11.64 4.50
CA LEU A 661 -16.27 10.23 4.10
C LEU A 661 -17.22 10.02 2.91
N VAL A 662 -18.42 10.61 2.93
CA VAL A 662 -19.31 10.61 1.75
C VAL A 662 -18.62 11.24 0.54
N GLY A 663 -17.96 12.37 0.78
CA GLY A 663 -17.24 13.09 -0.26
C GLY A 663 -16.19 12.21 -0.94
N ALA A 664 -15.48 11.40 -0.16
CA ALA A 664 -14.44 10.51 -0.65
C ALA A 664 -14.97 9.20 -1.26
N THR A 665 -16.13 8.71 -0.84
CA THR A 665 -16.58 7.33 -1.12
C THR A 665 -17.98 7.27 -1.73
N HIS A 666 -18.99 6.95 -0.91
CA HIS A 666 -20.40 6.82 -1.27
C HIS A 666 -21.25 7.33 -0.09
N PRO A 667 -22.57 7.47 -0.24
CA PRO A 667 -23.42 7.79 0.90
C PRO A 667 -23.22 6.80 2.05
N VAL A 668 -22.98 7.31 3.25
CA VAL A 668 -22.74 6.53 4.47
C VAL A 668 -23.68 6.98 5.59
N SER A 669 -24.10 6.06 6.45
CA SER A 669 -25.00 6.32 7.57
C SER A 669 -24.32 7.21 8.63
N VAL A 670 -25.04 8.23 9.13
CA VAL A 670 -24.57 9.05 10.26
C VAL A 670 -24.45 8.19 11.52
N THR A 671 -25.40 7.27 11.72
CA THR A 671 -25.42 6.34 12.85
C THR A 671 -24.23 5.39 12.80
N ALA A 672 -23.85 4.88 11.62
CA ALA A 672 -22.70 4.00 11.45
C ALA A 672 -21.39 4.69 11.86
N VAL A 673 -21.14 5.90 11.33
CA VAL A 673 -19.94 6.68 11.66
C VAL A 673 -19.92 7.03 13.14
N HIS A 674 -21.05 7.47 13.70
CA HIS A 674 -21.15 7.78 15.12
C HIS A 674 -20.88 6.56 15.99
N ARG A 675 -21.43 5.38 15.64
CA ARG A 675 -21.20 4.14 16.37
C ARG A 675 -19.72 3.73 16.32
N PHE A 676 -19.10 3.76 15.14
CA PHE A 676 -17.68 3.43 14.99
C PHE A 676 -16.81 4.36 15.86
N VAL A 677 -17.06 5.67 15.84
CA VAL A 677 -16.34 6.64 16.67
C VAL A 677 -16.55 6.37 18.17
N GLN A 678 -17.75 6.01 18.61
CA GLN A 678 -17.98 5.61 19.99
C GLN A 678 -17.19 4.37 20.39
N ASP A 679 -17.09 3.39 19.50
CA ASP A 679 -16.32 2.17 19.75
C ASP A 679 -14.81 2.44 19.78
N LEU A 680 -14.29 3.37 18.98
CA LEU A 680 -12.92 3.89 19.14
C LEU A 680 -12.69 4.51 20.53
N ALA A 681 -13.66 5.29 21.03
CA ALA A 681 -13.55 5.92 22.35
C ALA A 681 -13.57 4.89 23.49
N LYS A 682 -14.45 3.88 23.41
CA LYS A 682 -14.47 2.75 24.36
C LYS A 682 -13.17 1.94 24.33
N ALA A 683 -12.62 1.72 23.14
CA ALA A 683 -11.33 1.08 22.93
C ALA A 683 -10.12 1.93 23.38
N LYS A 684 -10.37 3.15 23.89
CA LYS A 684 -9.37 4.13 24.35
C LYS A 684 -8.37 4.51 23.26
N LEU A 685 -8.86 4.66 22.03
CA LEU A 685 -8.07 5.08 20.87
C LEU A 685 -8.26 6.56 20.53
N ILE A 686 -9.36 7.15 21.02
CA ILE A 686 -9.69 8.55 20.86
C ILE A 686 -10.28 9.12 22.16
N GLU A 687 -10.34 10.44 22.24
CA GLU A 687 -11.16 11.19 23.19
C GLU A 687 -12.26 11.97 22.46
N LEU A 688 -13.38 12.21 23.15
CA LEU A 688 -14.49 13.00 22.64
C LEU A 688 -14.64 14.28 23.46
N ARG A 689 -14.63 15.42 22.78
CA ARG A 689 -14.95 16.73 23.38
C ARG A 689 -16.22 17.30 22.76
N ARG A 690 -17.02 18.03 23.54
CA ARG A 690 -18.17 18.75 23.01
C ARG A 690 -17.70 19.86 22.06
N ALA A 691 -18.36 19.99 20.92
CA ALA A 691 -18.23 21.15 20.06
C ALA A 691 -18.87 22.36 20.77
N ASN A 692 -18.15 23.48 20.83
CA ASN A 692 -18.62 24.72 21.46
C ASN A 692 -19.67 25.44 20.60
#